data_AF-A0A970P9X9-F1
#
_entry.id   AF-A0A970P9X9-F1
#
_cell.length_a   1.000
_cell.length_b   1.000
_cell.length_c   1.000
_cell.angle_alpha   90.00
_cell.angle_beta   90.00
_cell.angle_gamma   90.00
#
_symmetry.space_group_name_H-M   'P 1'
#
loop_
_entity.id
_entity.type
_entity.pdbx_description
1 polymer ?
#
loop_
_entity_poly.entity_id
_entity_poly.type
_entity_poly.pdbx_seq_one_letter_code
_entity_poly.pdbx_strand_id
1 'polypeptide(L)'
;MSRLIAVTAAIMLFAACSFAQESWLLTDNGLANPENTAYAEEPMHPTGGAYEVTPPLAAAEEGKTRYTFAEGAFTNGDPSFDYRREPNPYAYWQGQAQGELLIDLGAAFRIDRLRICMLSRDEGPHGTEQIEVSVKGDPLEFPEALRVADIAPVVDGWNELAVNRVADGLRLVFRLGEGKTYITISEVEVWGAPVEGGEAQATTVSADSPQRTEGGHTWWAFDFGPPDSPVFAQFHASDSRAAYSQEKGFGWMPYLDGQPVTESNFGPASAAIPGLGERDRGGIAADALYRDLLMVSEYYHTQVRQTFAVDVPNGTWRVMTFHGDQAFGSSGPQNFWIEAEGERVVDEVVYPQSLMTDVVFDAVVQDGRLEITLDAEHEDPAKKSWAINGMVVLPATTPEEQQFADAKIEQIRATFERLKQEAFEQNFVEMDYPEYGEMVEPTDADRARGFIGWAPNWMEYIYLHAVPTAETAGRELAATATPGEYEPATVAIRALEPLTNVRVEVGDLQMGAATIPASAVEVRKVVCWPQKIGSSWGKEWRTVPELLELFESVDVDADTAQQFWLTVQVPEDAAPGAYSGPVRVIADSGEWATELKLTVLPFALEPAERTVGMYWHDTHVEGERMDAQIRDMIAHGCTAVTLNTGPKIANVDGQLQYDDAEVLALLQRLYSMGITGPIPYYPPIEGTVKRHFPDNFEAMYIEVIRRLQVLSDREDTPQLMFYPVDEIGNHDERGEKANYLCGLIGQVPGAVSYITVNNYAAGEKWGDTFDIWCGNIEYTAEQEERLLASGKRYMRYGPAYLYSCRQARNSSGLGFYRRPAEAMYYWHYQHAVGDPYNDFDGTSRDHCAAYPGEDGPIPTLDWESIREGVDDMRYIATLKSLAARAEQGNAAQQATAAAALGELDAVLSLTDAVNQYSYGEDLSDEEYAALRTRLIDHILALRTALAE
;
A
#
# COMPACT_ATOMS: atom_id res chain seq x y z
N MET A 1 38.18 -1.47 88.98
CA MET A 1 36.75 -1.86 89.06
C MET A 1 35.92 -0.74 88.46
N SER A 2 35.12 -1.10 87.45
CA SER A 2 33.92 -0.39 86.97
C SER A 2 34.08 0.99 86.31
N ARG A 3 34.42 0.99 85.02
CA ARG A 3 33.89 1.85 83.92
C ARG A 3 34.86 1.88 82.73
N LEU A 4 34.88 0.82 81.90
CA LEU A 4 35.35 0.90 80.51
C LEU A 4 35.00 -0.35 79.68
N ILE A 5 33.78 -0.89 79.76
CA ILE A 5 33.27 -1.93 78.83
C ILE A 5 31.76 -1.73 78.70
N ALA A 6 31.33 -0.86 77.79
CA ALA A 6 29.91 -0.66 77.46
C ALA A 6 29.71 -0.22 76.00
N VAL A 7 30.64 -0.60 75.10
CA VAL A 7 30.61 -0.23 73.66
C VAL A 7 30.72 -1.46 72.74
N THR A 8 30.63 -2.69 73.25
CA THR A 8 30.85 -3.90 72.41
C THR A 8 29.78 -4.99 72.55
N ALA A 9 28.58 -4.66 73.06
CA ALA A 9 27.50 -5.64 73.24
C ALA A 9 26.13 -5.21 72.68
N ALA A 10 26.07 -4.13 71.89
CA ALA A 10 24.84 -3.66 71.23
C ALA A 10 24.82 -3.86 69.71
N ILE A 11 25.80 -4.58 69.14
CA ILE A 11 26.00 -4.73 67.67
C ILE A 11 25.76 -6.19 67.17
N MET A 12 25.21 -7.09 67.98
CA MET A 12 24.85 -8.45 67.52
C MET A 12 23.43 -8.89 67.93
N LEU A 13 22.43 -8.06 67.64
CA LEU A 13 21.01 -8.45 67.69
C LEU A 13 20.12 -7.51 66.86
N PHE A 14 20.62 -7.09 65.70
CA PHE A 14 19.83 -6.43 64.63
C PHE A 14 20.10 -7.11 63.28
N ALA A 15 20.09 -8.44 63.29
CA ALA A 15 20.01 -9.26 62.09
C ALA A 15 18.86 -10.24 62.27
N ALA A 16 17.98 -10.30 61.27
CA ALA A 16 16.76 -11.10 61.16
C ALA A 16 15.47 -10.51 61.80
N CYS A 17 15.01 -9.39 61.25
CA CYS A 17 13.58 -9.15 61.00
C CYS A 17 13.47 -8.41 59.66
N SER A 18 13.61 -9.15 58.56
CA SER A 18 13.13 -8.69 57.26
C SER A 18 11.61 -8.71 57.34
N PHE A 19 10.95 -7.57 57.22
CA PHE A 19 9.51 -7.49 57.05
C PHE A 19 9.14 -8.35 55.82
N ALA A 20 8.31 -9.39 56.01
CA ALA A 20 7.65 -10.02 54.88
C ALA A 20 6.76 -8.95 54.25
N GLN A 21 7.04 -8.58 53.01
CA GLN A 21 6.17 -7.72 52.22
C GLN A 21 4.84 -8.48 52.04
N GLU A 22 3.69 -7.84 52.30
CA GLU A 22 2.40 -8.46 52.01
C GLU A 22 2.34 -8.78 50.50
N SER A 23 1.89 -9.98 50.15
CA SER A 23 1.75 -10.45 48.77
C SER A 23 0.25 -10.57 48.47
N TRP A 24 -0.19 -10.01 47.35
CA TRP A 24 -1.58 -9.90 46.94
C TRP A 24 -1.83 -10.72 45.68
N LEU A 25 -3.04 -11.24 45.53
CA LEU A 25 -3.53 -11.79 44.26
C LEU A 25 -3.73 -10.64 43.26
N LEU A 26 -3.09 -10.74 42.08
CA LEU A 26 -3.09 -9.70 41.04
C LEU A 26 -4.09 -9.97 39.91
N THR A 27 -4.51 -11.22 39.77
CA THR A 27 -5.51 -11.69 38.81
C THR A 27 -6.85 -11.84 39.55
N ASP A 28 -7.81 -10.97 39.27
CA ASP A 28 -9.10 -10.89 39.99
C ASP A 28 -10.23 -11.73 39.36
N ASN A 29 -9.83 -12.72 38.58
CA ASN A 29 -10.72 -13.55 37.80
C ASN A 29 -11.49 -14.52 38.69
N GLY A 30 -12.80 -14.67 38.47
CA GLY A 30 -13.64 -15.60 39.24
C GLY A 30 -14.15 -15.13 40.62
N LEU A 31 -13.73 -13.97 41.11
CA LEU A 31 -14.16 -13.43 42.41
C LEU A 31 -15.64 -13.02 42.46
N ALA A 32 -16.24 -12.80 41.29
CA ALA A 32 -17.69 -12.59 41.17
C ALA A 32 -18.50 -13.88 41.34
N ASN A 33 -17.87 -15.06 41.50
CA ASN A 33 -18.53 -16.35 41.77
C ASN A 33 -18.47 -16.69 43.27
N PRO A 34 -19.46 -16.27 44.08
CA PRO A 34 -19.41 -16.40 45.55
C PRO A 34 -19.54 -17.85 46.04
N GLU A 35 -19.91 -18.79 45.18
CA GLU A 35 -20.20 -20.17 45.59
C GLU A 35 -18.99 -21.10 45.47
N ASN A 36 -18.05 -20.80 44.56
CA ASN A 36 -17.00 -21.75 44.17
C ASN A 36 -15.57 -21.20 44.25
N THR A 37 -15.37 -19.90 44.48
CA THR A 37 -14.04 -19.32 44.66
C THR A 37 -13.31 -19.88 45.90
N ALA A 38 -12.12 -20.43 45.67
CA ALA A 38 -11.25 -20.95 46.72
C ALA A 38 -10.38 -19.86 47.40
N TYR A 39 -10.39 -18.64 46.83
CA TYR A 39 -9.50 -17.53 47.21
C TYR A 39 -10.27 -16.23 47.52
N ALA A 40 -11.59 -16.29 47.75
CA ALA A 40 -12.42 -15.12 48.10
C ALA A 40 -11.95 -14.30 49.31
N GLU A 41 -11.28 -14.95 50.27
CA GLU A 41 -10.80 -14.31 51.50
C GLU A 41 -9.34 -13.86 51.41
N GLU A 42 -8.67 -14.09 50.28
CA GLU A 42 -7.26 -13.75 50.08
C GLU A 42 -7.08 -12.25 49.79
N PRO A 43 -5.97 -11.63 50.28
CA PRO A 43 -5.69 -10.22 50.02
C PRO A 43 -5.40 -10.01 48.53
N MET A 44 -6.02 -9.00 47.93
CA MET A 44 -6.02 -8.78 46.48
C MET A 44 -5.64 -7.35 46.12
N HIS A 45 -5.05 -7.20 44.94
CA HIS A 45 -4.80 -5.91 44.30
C HIS A 45 -5.27 -5.97 42.84
N PRO A 46 -6.53 -5.60 42.53
CA PRO A 46 -7.04 -5.60 41.16
C PRO A 46 -6.16 -4.73 40.26
N THR A 47 -5.71 -5.32 39.16
CA THR A 47 -4.80 -4.65 38.22
C THR A 47 -5.52 -4.01 37.05
N GLY A 48 -6.73 -4.47 36.72
CA GLY A 48 -7.43 -4.12 35.47
C GLY A 48 -6.81 -4.74 34.22
N GLY A 49 -5.90 -5.72 34.41
CA GLY A 49 -5.18 -6.43 33.37
C GLY A 49 -6.02 -7.46 32.60
N ALA A 50 -5.35 -8.23 31.76
CA ALA A 50 -5.97 -9.18 30.85
C ALA A 50 -5.11 -10.42 30.56
N TYR A 51 -5.77 -11.46 30.07
CA TYR A 51 -5.18 -12.63 29.44
C TYR A 51 -5.33 -12.54 27.94
N GLU A 52 -4.30 -12.97 27.22
CA GLU A 52 -4.34 -13.19 25.78
C GLU A 52 -3.91 -14.62 25.46
N VAL A 53 -4.66 -15.30 24.61
CA VAL A 53 -4.48 -16.73 24.29
C VAL A 53 -4.25 -16.96 22.81
N THR A 54 -3.21 -17.73 22.49
CA THR A 54 -2.82 -18.04 21.11
C THR A 54 -2.48 -19.52 20.96
N PRO A 55 -3.08 -20.26 20.00
CA PRO A 55 -4.26 -19.89 19.19
C PRO A 55 -5.53 -19.66 20.05
N PRO A 56 -6.69 -19.28 19.46
CA PRO A 56 -7.95 -19.21 20.20
C PRO A 56 -8.32 -20.53 20.88
N LEU A 57 -9.00 -20.45 22.03
CA LEU A 57 -9.50 -21.63 22.76
C LEU A 57 -10.67 -22.27 22.01
N ALA A 58 -10.82 -23.59 22.10
CA ALA A 58 -11.78 -24.37 21.31
C ALA A 58 -13.27 -24.03 21.59
N ALA A 59 -13.57 -23.34 22.69
CA ALA A 59 -14.91 -22.90 23.08
C ALA A 59 -15.04 -21.37 23.22
N ALA A 60 -14.08 -20.61 22.66
CA ALA A 60 -14.13 -19.15 22.64
C ALA A 60 -15.24 -18.63 21.71
N GLU A 61 -15.71 -17.41 21.97
CA GLU A 61 -16.44 -16.63 20.96
C GLU A 61 -15.55 -16.51 19.71
N GLU A 62 -16.14 -16.63 18.52
CA GLU A 62 -15.40 -16.70 17.25
C GLU A 62 -14.38 -15.54 17.12
N GLY A 63 -13.10 -15.89 16.98
CA GLY A 63 -11.99 -14.94 16.85
C GLY A 63 -11.53 -14.26 18.15
N LYS A 64 -12.13 -14.52 19.32
CA LYS A 64 -11.74 -13.85 20.56
C LYS A 64 -10.51 -14.50 21.19
N THR A 65 -9.44 -13.71 21.34
CA THR A 65 -8.17 -14.12 21.94
C THR A 65 -7.84 -13.38 23.24
N ARG A 66 -8.49 -12.25 23.54
CA ARG A 66 -8.20 -11.42 24.72
C ARG A 66 -9.39 -11.33 25.69
N TYR A 67 -9.10 -11.47 26.98
CA TYR A 67 -10.08 -11.51 28.07
C TYR A 67 -9.57 -10.66 29.22
N THR A 68 -10.36 -9.71 29.72
CA THR A 68 -9.98 -9.03 30.96
C THR A 68 -9.94 -10.03 32.11
N PHE A 69 -9.13 -9.75 33.15
CA PHE A 69 -9.15 -10.58 34.35
C PHE A 69 -10.51 -10.58 35.04
N ALA A 70 -11.44 -9.66 34.79
CA ALA A 70 -12.78 -9.72 35.38
C ALA A 70 -13.76 -10.56 34.54
N GLU A 71 -13.51 -10.71 33.24
CA GLU A 71 -14.40 -11.41 32.29
C GLU A 71 -13.95 -12.86 32.03
N GLY A 72 -12.63 -13.10 31.92
CA GLY A 72 -11.95 -14.41 31.91
C GLY A 72 -12.25 -15.39 30.77
N ALA A 73 -11.21 -16.06 30.24
CA ALA A 73 -11.37 -17.30 29.44
C ALA A 73 -11.25 -18.57 30.30
N PHE A 74 -10.51 -18.44 31.39
CA PHE A 74 -10.30 -19.42 32.44
C PHE A 74 -10.96 -18.87 33.71
N THR A 75 -11.09 -19.71 34.74
CA THR A 75 -11.18 -19.23 36.13
C THR A 75 -12.48 -18.50 36.51
N ASN A 76 -13.64 -19.12 36.32
CA ASN A 76 -14.88 -18.64 36.95
C ASN A 76 -14.85 -18.78 38.50
N GLY A 77 -13.69 -18.82 39.14
CA GLY A 77 -13.49 -19.05 40.58
C GLY A 77 -13.36 -20.52 40.93
N ASP A 78 -13.64 -21.43 40.00
CA ASP A 78 -13.64 -22.86 40.26
C ASP A 78 -12.43 -23.56 39.63
N PRO A 79 -11.46 -24.06 40.43
CA PRO A 79 -10.31 -24.78 39.90
C PRO A 79 -10.64 -26.22 39.46
N SER A 80 -11.90 -26.65 39.49
CA SER A 80 -12.32 -28.01 39.13
C SER A 80 -12.47 -28.22 37.61
N PHE A 81 -12.34 -29.48 37.17
CA PHE A 81 -12.56 -29.90 35.78
C PHE A 81 -13.94 -30.56 35.59
N ASP A 82 -14.99 -29.98 36.20
CA ASP A 82 -16.35 -30.54 36.15
C ASP A 82 -17.18 -29.93 35.02
N TYR A 83 -17.20 -30.59 33.87
CA TYR A 83 -17.94 -30.16 32.66
C TYR A 83 -19.46 -29.98 32.86
N ARG A 84 -20.01 -30.40 34.00
CA ARG A 84 -21.44 -30.29 34.34
C ARG A 84 -21.78 -28.97 35.03
N ARG A 85 -20.77 -28.14 35.35
CA ARG A 85 -20.95 -26.82 35.95
C ARG A 85 -21.18 -25.78 34.87
N GLU A 86 -22.02 -24.80 35.19
CA GLU A 86 -22.39 -23.69 34.29
C GLU A 86 -22.11 -22.34 34.99
N PRO A 87 -21.29 -21.46 34.41
CA PRO A 87 -20.51 -21.67 33.18
C PRO A 87 -19.43 -22.75 33.38
N ASN A 88 -18.99 -23.38 32.29
CA ASN A 88 -17.96 -24.44 32.31
C ASN A 88 -16.67 -23.94 33.00
N PRO A 89 -16.13 -24.64 34.03
CA PRO A 89 -15.04 -24.14 34.86
C PRO A 89 -13.63 -24.31 34.24
N TYR A 90 -13.53 -24.71 32.98
CA TYR A 90 -12.26 -24.87 32.29
C TYR A 90 -12.35 -24.54 30.81
N ALA A 91 -11.21 -24.21 30.22
CA ALA A 91 -11.03 -24.04 28.79
C ALA A 91 -9.86 -24.88 28.28
N TYR A 92 -9.80 -25.06 26.95
CA TYR A 92 -8.81 -25.95 26.35
C TYR A 92 -8.47 -25.58 24.90
N TRP A 93 -7.26 -25.93 24.50
CA TRP A 93 -6.88 -26.07 23.11
C TRP A 93 -7.06 -27.53 22.67
N GLN A 94 -7.59 -27.73 21.47
CA GLN A 94 -7.83 -29.05 20.88
C GLN A 94 -7.01 -29.23 19.61
N GLY A 95 -6.25 -30.32 19.53
CA GLY A 95 -5.48 -30.67 18.32
C GLY A 95 -4.27 -29.77 18.05
N GLN A 96 -3.94 -28.87 18.98
CA GLN A 96 -2.78 -27.99 18.88
C GLN A 96 -1.56 -28.63 19.55
N ALA A 97 -0.39 -28.55 18.89
CA ALA A 97 0.87 -29.03 19.46
C ALA A 97 1.33 -28.19 20.66
N GLN A 98 0.90 -26.92 20.70
CA GLN A 98 1.16 -25.99 21.78
C GLN A 98 0.00 -25.01 21.98
N GLY A 99 -0.12 -24.45 23.17
CA GLY A 99 -0.95 -23.29 23.47
C GLY A 99 -0.13 -22.25 24.20
N GLU A 100 -0.49 -20.97 24.06
CA GLU A 100 0.19 -19.85 24.68
C GLU A 100 -0.79 -18.99 25.47
N LEU A 101 -0.36 -18.56 26.65
CA LEU A 101 -1.04 -17.59 27.49
C LEU A 101 -0.10 -16.42 27.80
N LEU A 102 -0.46 -15.23 27.35
CA LEU A 102 0.17 -13.98 27.72
C LEU A 102 -0.68 -13.29 28.80
N ILE A 103 -0.09 -13.13 29.98
CA ILE A 103 -0.70 -12.45 31.13
C ILE A 103 -0.18 -11.01 31.14
N ASP A 104 -1.08 -10.03 31.06
CA ASP A 104 -0.77 -8.61 31.07
C ASP A 104 -1.37 -7.96 32.33
N LEU A 105 -0.51 -7.52 33.25
CA LEU A 105 -0.92 -6.89 34.51
C LEU A 105 -1.18 -5.38 34.37
N GLY A 106 -0.92 -4.78 33.20
CA GLY A 106 -1.13 -3.35 32.93
C GLY A 106 -0.18 -2.37 33.66
N ALA A 107 0.64 -2.86 34.59
CA ALA A 107 1.70 -2.12 35.29
C ALA A 107 2.74 -3.10 35.87
N ALA A 108 3.91 -2.61 36.28
CA ALA A 108 4.96 -3.44 36.86
C ALA A 108 4.66 -3.85 38.32
N PHE A 109 4.70 -5.15 38.59
CA PHE A 109 4.58 -5.74 39.93
C PHE A 109 5.81 -6.57 40.25
N ARG A 110 6.14 -6.67 41.54
CA ARG A 110 7.03 -7.73 42.02
C ARG A 110 6.20 -9.02 42.12
N ILE A 111 6.31 -9.86 41.11
CA ILE A 111 5.62 -11.15 41.02
C ILE A 111 6.41 -12.19 41.81
N ASP A 112 5.80 -12.74 42.85
CA ASP A 112 6.42 -13.70 43.76
C ASP A 112 6.16 -15.14 43.31
N ARG A 113 4.92 -15.46 42.88
CA ARG A 113 4.50 -16.81 42.47
C ARG A 113 3.44 -16.81 41.37
N LEU A 114 3.46 -17.89 40.60
CA LEU A 114 2.48 -18.27 39.58
C LEU A 114 1.89 -19.63 39.97
N ARG A 115 0.56 -19.76 39.91
CA ARG A 115 -0.14 -21.04 40.10
C ARG A 115 -1.06 -21.32 38.91
N ILE A 116 -1.09 -22.55 38.44
CA ILE A 116 -1.90 -22.98 37.28
C ILE A 116 -2.56 -24.31 37.61
N CYS A 117 -3.88 -24.41 37.45
CA CYS A 117 -4.61 -25.66 37.62
C CYS A 117 -4.82 -26.33 36.26
N MET A 118 -4.18 -27.49 36.07
CA MET A 118 -4.11 -28.23 34.80
C MET A 118 -4.84 -29.58 34.89
N LEU A 119 -5.52 -29.99 33.83
CA LEU A 119 -6.00 -31.37 33.68
C LEU A 119 -4.95 -32.15 32.89
N SER A 120 -4.10 -32.91 33.59
CA SER A 120 -2.98 -33.64 33.00
C SER A 120 -2.91 -35.05 33.57
N ARG A 121 -3.48 -36.02 32.85
CA ARG A 121 -3.63 -37.41 33.32
C ARG A 121 -2.81 -38.38 32.49
N ASP A 122 -2.29 -39.42 33.14
CA ASP A 122 -1.58 -40.52 32.45
C ASP A 122 -2.49 -41.21 31.42
N GLU A 123 -3.75 -41.47 31.78
CA GLU A 123 -4.76 -42.07 30.90
C GLU A 123 -5.74 -41.02 30.35
N GLY A 124 -6.12 -41.16 29.06
CA GLY A 124 -7.09 -40.27 28.39
C GLY A 124 -6.45 -39.17 27.53
N PRO A 125 -7.28 -38.29 26.92
CA PRO A 125 -6.83 -37.39 25.86
C PRO A 125 -6.30 -36.02 26.35
N HIS A 126 -6.37 -35.72 27.65
CA HIS A 126 -5.87 -34.47 28.24
C HIS A 126 -4.48 -34.67 28.82
N GLY A 127 -3.52 -33.85 28.42
CA GLY A 127 -2.18 -33.88 29.00
C GLY A 127 -1.23 -32.85 28.41
N THR A 128 -0.44 -32.26 29.30
CA THR A 128 0.59 -31.26 29.01
C THR A 128 1.90 -31.80 29.56
N GLU A 129 2.96 -31.83 28.74
CA GLU A 129 4.25 -32.39 29.17
C GLU A 129 5.11 -31.36 29.89
N GLN A 130 5.00 -30.10 29.47
CA GLN A 130 5.84 -29.01 29.94
C GLN A 130 5.08 -27.68 29.84
N ILE A 131 5.29 -26.81 30.83
CA ILE A 131 4.90 -25.40 30.75
C ILE A 131 6.16 -24.56 30.89
N GLU A 132 6.46 -23.85 29.83
CA GLU A 132 7.55 -22.89 29.76
C GLU A 132 7.08 -21.54 30.31
N VAL A 133 7.74 -21.01 31.34
CA VAL A 133 7.35 -19.74 31.96
C VAL A 133 8.44 -18.69 31.78
N SER A 134 8.04 -17.54 31.25
CA SER A 134 8.87 -16.35 31.09
C SER A 134 8.13 -15.11 31.59
N VAL A 135 8.83 -14.01 31.90
CA VAL A 135 8.17 -12.71 32.06
C VAL A 135 7.72 -12.19 30.68
N LYS A 136 6.68 -11.34 30.64
CA LYS A 136 6.16 -10.73 29.41
C LYS A 136 7.27 -9.95 28.69
N GLY A 137 7.44 -10.20 27.39
CA GLY A 137 8.50 -9.66 26.55
C GLY A 137 8.76 -10.54 25.33
N ASP A 138 9.50 -10.04 24.34
CA ASP A 138 9.82 -10.80 23.12
C ASP A 138 10.88 -11.88 23.43
N PRO A 139 10.70 -13.16 23.06
CA PRO A 139 11.72 -14.19 23.21
C PRO A 139 12.96 -14.02 22.32
N LEU A 140 12.91 -13.17 21.29
CA LEU A 140 14.01 -12.90 20.36
C LEU A 140 15.01 -11.90 20.96
N GLU A 141 14.57 -10.69 21.34
CA GLU A 141 14.40 -10.39 22.76
C GLU A 141 15.51 -10.60 23.77
N PHE A 142 15.28 -11.56 24.67
CA PHE A 142 16.19 -11.97 25.74
C PHE A 142 15.71 -13.34 26.22
N PRO A 143 15.85 -14.42 25.45
CA PRO A 143 15.20 -15.69 25.76
C PRO A 143 15.58 -16.20 27.16
N GLU A 144 16.83 -15.97 27.59
CA GLU A 144 17.31 -16.35 28.92
C GLU A 144 16.94 -15.33 30.02
N ALA A 145 16.91 -14.03 29.73
CA ALA A 145 16.60 -13.02 30.74
C ALA A 145 15.10 -12.99 31.05
N LEU A 146 14.27 -13.29 30.05
CA LEU A 146 12.83 -13.44 30.25
C LEU A 146 12.49 -14.77 30.90
N ARG A 147 13.31 -15.81 30.70
CA ARG A 147 13.06 -17.13 31.27
C ARG A 147 12.96 -17.08 32.79
N VAL A 148 11.87 -17.63 33.31
CA VAL A 148 11.70 -17.88 34.74
C VAL A 148 12.14 -19.31 35.03
N ALA A 149 11.39 -20.30 34.53
CA ALA A 149 11.69 -21.72 34.64
C ALA A 149 10.69 -22.55 33.82
N ASP A 150 10.90 -23.86 33.82
CA ASP A 150 9.95 -24.86 33.36
C ASP A 150 9.18 -25.48 34.51
N ILE A 151 7.88 -25.71 34.29
CA ILE A 151 7.09 -26.65 35.08
C ILE A 151 7.10 -27.98 34.33
N ALA A 152 7.92 -28.92 34.81
CA ALA A 152 7.98 -30.29 34.33
C ALA A 152 8.44 -31.24 35.46
N PRO A 153 7.78 -32.40 35.65
CA PRO A 153 6.56 -32.83 34.98
C PRO A 153 5.35 -31.99 35.43
N VAL A 154 4.42 -31.71 34.50
CA VAL A 154 3.13 -31.08 34.82
C VAL A 154 2.21 -32.11 35.45
N VAL A 155 1.65 -31.80 36.62
CA VAL A 155 0.76 -32.71 37.37
C VAL A 155 -0.72 -32.36 37.19
N ASP A 156 -1.60 -33.35 37.37
CA ASP A 156 -3.05 -33.13 37.46
C ASP A 156 -3.38 -32.24 38.68
N GLY A 157 -4.16 -31.18 38.46
CA GLY A 157 -4.47 -30.17 39.46
C GLY A 157 -3.46 -29.02 39.50
N TRP A 158 -3.17 -28.52 40.69
CA TRP A 158 -2.37 -27.32 40.89
C TRP A 158 -0.87 -27.54 40.67
N ASN A 159 -0.31 -26.72 39.79
CA ASN A 159 1.11 -26.55 39.54
C ASN A 159 1.52 -25.17 40.03
N GLU A 160 2.67 -25.05 40.70
CA GLU A 160 3.13 -23.79 41.28
C GLU A 160 4.59 -23.54 40.92
N LEU A 161 4.90 -22.29 40.59
CA LEU A 161 6.25 -21.83 40.29
C LEU A 161 6.54 -20.53 41.05
N ALA A 162 7.69 -20.48 41.72
CA ALA A 162 8.21 -19.25 42.28
C ALA A 162 8.80 -18.38 41.15
N VAL A 163 8.30 -17.16 41.01
CA VAL A 163 8.71 -16.22 39.95
C VAL A 163 9.80 -15.30 40.47
N ASN A 164 9.53 -14.57 41.57
CA ASN A 164 10.43 -13.61 42.21
C ASN A 164 11.06 -12.59 41.24
N ARG A 165 10.27 -12.04 40.30
CA ARG A 165 10.71 -11.04 39.32
C ARG A 165 9.84 -9.80 39.38
N VAL A 166 10.42 -8.64 39.08
CA VAL A 166 9.62 -7.45 38.76
C VAL A 166 9.28 -7.51 37.27
N ALA A 167 8.00 -7.50 36.93
CA ALA A 167 7.51 -7.57 35.55
C ALA A 167 6.10 -6.99 35.45
N ASP A 168 5.70 -6.57 34.24
CA ASP A 168 4.34 -6.12 33.91
C ASP A 168 3.44 -7.26 33.41
N GLY A 169 3.94 -8.49 33.39
CA GLY A 169 3.22 -9.66 32.90
C GLY A 169 4.06 -10.93 32.84
N LEU A 170 3.44 -12.03 32.43
CA LEU A 170 4.09 -13.33 32.22
C LEU A 170 3.69 -13.92 30.86
N ARG A 171 4.59 -14.68 30.23
CA ARG A 171 4.33 -15.47 29.02
C ARG A 171 4.47 -16.95 29.35
N LEU A 172 3.45 -17.74 29.02
CA LEU A 172 3.39 -19.16 29.32
C LEU A 172 3.16 -19.96 28.04
N VAL A 173 4.03 -20.92 27.74
CA VAL A 173 3.88 -21.81 26.58
C VAL A 173 3.66 -23.24 27.08
N PHE A 174 2.53 -23.81 26.71
CA PHE A 174 2.09 -25.15 27.09
C PHE A 174 2.39 -26.12 25.93
N ARG A 175 3.14 -27.19 26.19
CA ARG A 175 3.42 -28.23 25.18
C ARG A 175 2.50 -29.44 25.38
N LEU A 176 1.86 -29.88 24.31
CA LEU A 176 0.98 -31.06 24.32
C LEU A 176 1.79 -32.32 24.63
N GLY A 177 1.31 -33.14 25.56
CA GLY A 177 1.99 -34.41 25.87
C GLY A 177 1.84 -35.44 24.75
N GLU A 178 2.84 -36.32 24.60
CA GLU A 178 2.84 -37.39 23.61
C GLU A 178 1.56 -38.25 23.68
N GLY A 179 0.86 -38.40 22.55
CA GLY A 179 -0.39 -39.17 22.46
C GLY A 179 -1.63 -38.50 23.06
N LYS A 180 -1.55 -37.23 23.45
CA LYS A 180 -2.68 -36.42 23.95
C LYS A 180 -3.33 -35.61 22.82
N THR A 181 -4.46 -35.00 23.11
CA THR A 181 -5.27 -34.22 22.15
C THR A 181 -5.65 -32.84 22.70
N TYR A 182 -5.72 -32.70 24.03
CA TYR A 182 -6.17 -31.47 24.69
C TYR A 182 -5.13 -30.96 25.68
N ILE A 183 -4.87 -29.65 25.62
CA ILE A 183 -4.22 -28.86 26.68
C ILE A 183 -5.36 -28.17 27.43
N THR A 184 -5.55 -28.45 28.71
CA THR A 184 -6.76 -28.04 29.45
C THR A 184 -6.42 -27.38 30.77
N ILE A 185 -6.98 -26.18 30.97
CA ILE A 185 -6.67 -25.26 32.07
C ILE A 185 -7.98 -24.82 32.72
N SER A 186 -8.07 -24.89 34.05
CA SER A 186 -9.21 -24.36 34.81
C SER A 186 -8.90 -23.01 35.46
N GLU A 187 -7.70 -22.87 36.03
CA GLU A 187 -7.37 -21.74 36.91
C GLU A 187 -5.94 -21.23 36.70
N VAL A 188 -5.71 -19.91 36.81
CA VAL A 188 -4.41 -19.24 36.71
C VAL A 188 -4.38 -18.11 37.74
N GLU A 189 -3.43 -18.15 38.66
CA GLU A 189 -3.23 -17.13 39.68
C GLU A 189 -1.83 -16.51 39.59
N VAL A 190 -1.76 -15.19 39.55
CA VAL A 190 -0.50 -14.44 39.70
C VAL A 190 -0.52 -13.66 41.00
N TRP A 191 0.53 -13.81 41.80
CA TRP A 191 0.65 -13.18 43.11
C TRP A 191 1.88 -12.29 43.20
N GLY A 192 1.74 -11.15 43.84
CA GLY A 192 2.84 -10.21 44.00
C GLY A 192 2.48 -8.94 44.75
N ALA A 193 3.36 -7.94 44.67
CA ALA A 193 3.20 -6.65 45.30
C ALA A 193 3.43 -5.49 44.33
N PRO A 194 2.69 -4.37 44.47
CA PRO A 194 2.92 -3.18 43.66
C PRO A 194 4.31 -2.61 43.91
N VAL A 195 4.88 -1.99 42.88
CA VAL A 195 6.17 -1.29 42.93
C VAL A 195 5.91 0.22 42.88
N GLU A 196 6.26 0.97 43.94
CA GLU A 196 6.10 2.43 43.94
C GLU A 196 6.95 3.07 42.84
N GLY A 197 6.30 3.80 41.92
CA GLY A 197 6.97 4.54 40.83
C GLY A 197 7.44 3.70 39.64
N GLY A 198 7.00 2.44 39.51
CA GLY A 198 7.31 1.60 38.35
C GLY A 198 6.34 1.87 37.19
N GLU A 199 6.78 2.61 36.17
CA GLU A 199 6.09 2.62 34.88
C GLU A 199 6.17 1.22 34.24
N ALA A 200 5.13 0.84 33.46
CA ALA A 200 5.16 -0.37 32.66
C ALA A 200 6.42 -0.32 31.77
N GLN A 201 7.21 -1.40 31.75
CA GLN A 201 8.31 -1.48 30.79
C GLN A 201 7.69 -1.43 29.39
N ALA A 202 8.04 -0.41 28.61
CA ALA A 202 7.93 -0.53 27.16
C ALA A 202 8.73 -1.77 26.77
N THR A 203 8.08 -2.71 26.09
CA THR A 203 8.74 -3.83 25.41
C THR A 203 9.56 -3.24 24.28
N THR A 204 10.77 -2.84 24.64
CA THR A 204 11.98 -2.61 23.84
C THR A 204 13.01 -2.15 24.86
N VAL A 205 13.50 -3.10 25.67
CA VAL A 205 14.63 -2.79 26.56
C VAL A 205 15.85 -2.76 25.66
N SER A 206 16.26 -1.56 25.22
CA SER A 206 17.59 -1.35 24.64
C SER A 206 18.60 -2.08 25.52
N ALA A 207 19.36 -2.98 24.92
CA ALA A 207 20.32 -3.74 25.70
C ALA A 207 21.46 -2.81 26.13
N ASP A 208 21.81 -2.82 27.42
CA ASP A 208 22.89 -1.99 27.97
C ASP A 208 24.27 -2.25 27.32
N SER A 209 24.42 -3.35 26.59
CA SER A 209 25.61 -3.74 25.84
C SER A 209 25.26 -4.09 24.40
N PRO A 210 26.13 -3.88 23.40
CA PRO A 210 25.94 -4.44 22.05
C PRO A 210 26.23 -5.94 21.96
N GLN A 211 26.90 -6.54 22.96
CA GLN A 211 27.38 -7.92 22.90
C GLN A 211 26.34 -8.94 23.42
N ARG A 212 26.16 -10.04 22.69
CA ARG A 212 25.26 -11.16 23.01
C ARG A 212 26.05 -12.45 23.13
N THR A 213 25.51 -13.43 23.85
CA THR A 213 26.06 -14.80 23.89
C THR A 213 24.94 -15.81 23.81
N GLU A 214 25.03 -16.73 22.85
CA GLU A 214 23.99 -17.72 22.57
C GLU A 214 24.66 -19.00 22.04
N GLY A 215 24.29 -20.16 22.61
CA GLY A 215 24.89 -21.44 22.19
C GLY A 215 26.41 -21.52 22.37
N GLY A 216 27.01 -20.64 23.18
CA GLY A 216 28.46 -20.52 23.32
C GLY A 216 29.14 -19.60 22.30
N HIS A 217 28.39 -18.99 21.39
CA HIS A 217 28.87 -18.02 20.42
C HIS A 217 28.60 -16.59 20.90
N THR A 218 29.57 -15.69 20.72
CA THR A 218 29.42 -14.27 21.02
C THR A 218 29.24 -13.47 19.73
N TRP A 219 28.26 -12.57 19.72
CA TRP A 219 27.92 -11.72 18.56
C TRP A 219 27.51 -10.31 19.01
N TRP A 220 27.39 -9.37 18.07
CA TRP A 220 27.03 -7.97 18.36
C TRP A 220 25.85 -7.50 17.52
N ALA A 221 25.05 -6.58 18.05
CA ALA A 221 23.94 -5.95 17.34
C ALA A 221 23.80 -4.47 17.70
N PHE A 222 23.60 -3.64 16.67
CA PHE A 222 23.52 -2.18 16.76
C PHE A 222 22.31 -1.67 16.00
N ASP A 223 21.58 -0.77 16.63
CA ASP A 223 20.49 0.01 16.05
C ASP A 223 20.96 1.47 15.92
N PHE A 224 20.92 2.01 14.71
CA PHE A 224 21.49 3.30 14.38
C PHE A 224 20.39 4.36 14.26
N GLY A 225 20.32 5.24 15.25
CA GLY A 225 19.23 6.19 15.33
C GLY A 225 19.39 7.26 16.41
N PRO A 226 18.44 8.21 16.51
CA PRO A 226 18.38 9.17 17.60
C PRO A 226 18.30 8.47 18.98
N PRO A 227 18.86 9.08 20.03
CA PRO A 227 18.94 8.48 21.38
C PRO A 227 17.59 8.26 22.07
N ASP A 228 16.55 8.98 21.64
CA ASP A 228 15.21 8.93 22.22
C ASP A 228 14.24 8.05 21.40
N SER A 229 14.73 7.43 20.32
CA SER A 229 13.95 6.50 19.51
C SER A 229 13.85 5.11 20.17
N PRO A 230 12.74 4.38 19.95
CA PRO A 230 12.67 2.96 20.28
C PRO A 230 13.78 2.19 19.56
N VAL A 231 14.32 1.19 20.24
CA VAL A 231 15.43 0.37 19.75
C VAL A 231 14.90 -1.00 19.41
N PHE A 232 15.27 -1.53 18.25
CA PHE A 232 14.92 -2.89 17.89
C PHE A 232 15.42 -3.89 18.94
N ALA A 233 14.56 -4.85 19.21
CA ALA A 233 14.82 -6.05 19.96
C ALA A 233 16.27 -6.56 19.95
N GLN A 234 16.91 -6.73 21.12
CA GLN A 234 18.32 -7.18 21.26
C GLN A 234 19.37 -6.25 20.65
N PHE A 235 19.02 -5.09 20.12
CA PHE A 235 20.02 -4.19 19.54
C PHE A 235 20.44 -3.17 20.58
N HIS A 236 21.65 -2.64 20.40
CA HIS A 236 22.16 -1.55 21.20
C HIS A 236 22.04 -0.26 20.41
N ALA A 237 21.38 0.75 20.98
CA ALA A 237 21.31 2.08 20.39
C ALA A 237 22.71 2.65 20.14
N SER A 238 22.97 3.10 18.93
CA SER A 238 24.20 3.78 18.55
C SER A 238 23.85 5.04 17.76
N ASP A 239 23.87 6.19 18.42
CA ASP A 239 23.53 7.48 17.82
C ASP A 239 24.70 8.14 17.07
N SER A 240 24.45 9.31 16.47
CA SER A 240 25.47 10.09 15.74
C SER A 240 26.63 10.60 16.61
N ARG A 241 26.57 10.41 17.93
CA ARG A 241 27.58 10.85 18.92
C ARG A 241 28.36 9.68 19.50
N ALA A 242 28.07 8.45 19.08
CA ALA A 242 28.72 7.23 19.55
C ALA A 242 30.16 7.11 19.03
N ALA A 243 31.05 8.01 19.44
CA ALA A 243 32.47 8.00 19.07
C ALA A 243 33.20 6.77 19.63
N TYR A 244 34.04 6.15 18.79
CA TYR A 244 34.87 5.02 19.18
C TYR A 244 35.83 5.40 20.31
N SER A 245 35.95 4.48 21.27
CA SER A 245 37.02 4.51 22.27
C SER A 245 37.31 3.08 22.72
N GLN A 246 38.56 2.82 23.08
CA GLN A 246 38.98 1.50 23.57
C GLN A 246 38.24 1.07 24.85
N GLU A 247 37.73 2.01 25.64
CA GLU A 247 36.92 1.70 26.84
C GLU A 247 35.53 1.17 26.47
N LYS A 248 34.90 1.74 25.43
CA LYS A 248 33.60 1.29 24.94
C LYS A 248 33.70 0.03 24.07
N GLY A 249 34.80 -0.10 23.33
CA GLY A 249 35.02 -1.19 22.39
C GLY A 249 34.16 -1.13 21.13
N PHE A 250 33.47 -0.02 20.87
CA PHE A 250 32.78 0.24 19.60
C PHE A 250 32.55 1.74 19.39
N GLY A 251 32.19 2.12 18.17
CA GLY A 251 31.72 3.45 17.81
C GLY A 251 32.23 3.96 16.46
N TRP A 252 31.76 5.14 16.07
CA TRP A 252 32.22 5.87 14.89
C TRP A 252 33.62 6.44 15.11
N MET A 253 34.52 6.23 14.15
CA MET A 253 35.90 6.74 14.20
C MET A 253 35.91 8.25 13.94
N PRO A 254 36.27 9.10 14.93
CA PRO A 254 36.33 10.54 14.72
C PRO A 254 37.50 10.88 13.80
N TYR A 255 37.25 11.62 12.72
CA TYR A 255 38.33 12.14 11.89
C TYR A 255 39.06 13.27 12.60
N LEU A 256 40.34 13.05 12.91
CA LEU A 256 41.25 14.10 13.36
C LEU A 256 41.49 15.03 12.15
N ASP A 257 41.05 16.29 12.24
CA ASP A 257 41.24 17.42 11.29
C ASP A 257 40.04 17.84 10.41
N GLY A 258 38.85 17.24 10.55
CA GLY A 258 37.65 17.64 9.82
C GLY A 258 36.93 18.87 10.41
N GLN A 259 36.99 20.02 9.75
CA GLN A 259 36.02 21.11 9.96
C GLN A 259 34.94 21.01 8.87
N PRO A 260 33.64 21.04 9.20
CA PRO A 260 32.59 20.97 8.18
C PRO A 260 32.65 22.21 7.28
N VAL A 261 32.49 22.05 5.95
CA VAL A 261 32.54 23.20 5.00
C VAL A 261 31.30 24.10 5.12
N THR A 262 30.22 23.61 5.74
CA THR A 262 29.00 24.38 6.08
C THR A 262 28.59 24.11 7.53
N GLU A 263 27.88 25.06 8.15
CA GLU A 263 27.21 24.79 9.44
C GLU A 263 26.12 23.74 9.22
N SER A 264 26.01 22.77 10.13
CA SER A 264 25.08 21.65 10.01
C SER A 264 23.63 22.08 10.23
N ASN A 265 22.75 21.64 9.33
CA ASN A 265 21.30 21.82 9.45
C ASN A 265 20.64 20.75 10.34
N PHE A 266 21.41 19.78 10.86
CA PHE A 266 20.94 18.65 11.68
C PHE A 266 21.06 18.91 13.18
N GLY A 267 21.50 20.11 13.57
CA GLY A 267 21.65 20.51 14.97
C GLY A 267 22.97 20.07 15.60
N PRO A 268 23.15 20.32 16.92
CA PRO A 268 24.44 20.22 17.61
C PRO A 268 25.06 18.81 17.67
N ALA A 269 24.27 17.74 17.49
CA ALA A 269 24.74 16.35 17.60
C ALA A 269 25.80 15.99 16.54
N SER A 270 25.63 16.51 15.32
CA SER A 270 26.59 16.38 14.19
C SER A 270 27.97 17.03 14.44
N ALA A 271 28.18 17.70 15.58
CA ALA A 271 29.48 18.25 15.97
C ALA A 271 30.41 17.22 16.63
N ALA A 272 29.88 16.10 17.13
CA ALA A 272 30.67 15.06 17.79
C ALA A 272 31.42 14.16 16.78
N ILE A 273 30.72 13.74 15.71
CA ILE A 273 31.27 13.07 14.53
C ILE A 273 30.90 13.95 13.33
N PRO A 274 31.82 14.77 12.80
CA PRO A 274 31.52 15.67 11.69
C PRO A 274 30.96 14.91 10.49
N GLY A 275 29.81 15.35 10.00
CA GLY A 275 29.17 14.84 8.80
C GLY A 275 28.10 13.78 8.99
N LEU A 276 27.96 13.23 10.19
CA LEU A 276 26.94 12.23 10.51
C LEU A 276 25.66 12.90 11.04
N GLY A 277 24.53 12.58 10.41
CA GLY A 277 23.19 13.01 10.81
C GLY A 277 22.34 11.82 11.27
N GLU A 278 21.26 12.11 12.00
CA GLU A 278 20.31 11.10 12.51
C GLU A 278 18.86 11.53 12.28
N ARG A 279 17.97 10.56 12.03
CA ARG A 279 16.53 10.76 11.84
C ARG A 279 15.73 9.59 12.40
N ASP A 280 14.60 9.94 12.99
CA ASP A 280 13.48 9.04 13.28
C ASP A 280 12.40 9.30 12.21
N ARG A 281 12.03 8.28 11.44
CA ARG A 281 11.02 8.40 10.39
C ARG A 281 9.59 8.14 10.86
N GLY A 282 9.37 7.43 11.98
CA GLY A 282 8.06 7.11 12.56
C GLY A 282 6.99 6.55 11.60
N GLY A 283 5.78 6.26 12.11
CA GLY A 283 4.58 5.95 11.29
C GLY A 283 3.87 4.63 11.60
N ILE A 284 2.75 4.37 10.92
CA ILE A 284 1.90 3.16 11.10
C ILE A 284 2.55 1.91 10.48
N ALA A 285 3.48 2.09 9.54
CA ALA A 285 4.10 1.03 8.73
C ALA A 285 5.62 0.83 8.96
N ALA A 286 6.23 1.57 9.90
CA ALA A 286 7.67 1.48 10.15
C ALA A 286 7.98 0.40 11.21
N ASP A 287 8.74 -0.63 10.84
CA ASP A 287 9.30 -1.55 11.82
C ASP A 287 10.41 -0.88 12.65
N ALA A 288 10.65 -1.36 13.87
CA ALA A 288 11.50 -0.66 14.83
C ALA A 288 12.98 -0.55 14.41
N LEU A 289 13.47 -1.31 13.41
CA LEU A 289 14.85 -1.18 12.93
C LEU A 289 14.95 -0.24 11.73
N TYR A 290 14.09 -0.36 10.72
CA TYR A 290 14.15 0.51 9.53
C TYR A 290 13.54 1.90 9.74
N ARG A 291 12.86 2.11 10.88
CA ARG A 291 12.36 3.42 11.32
C ARG A 291 13.47 4.45 11.50
N ASP A 292 14.54 4.05 12.15
CA ASP A 292 15.61 4.93 12.58
C ASP A 292 16.81 4.77 11.65
N LEU A 293 17.49 5.89 11.38
CA LEU A 293 18.67 5.88 10.54
C LEU A 293 19.71 6.92 10.94
N LEU A 294 20.97 6.52 10.77
CA LEU A 294 22.07 7.45 10.59
C LEU A 294 22.36 7.63 9.11
N MET A 295 22.65 8.86 8.71
CA MET A 295 22.87 9.21 7.31
C MET A 295 23.96 10.25 7.13
N VAL A 296 24.49 10.30 5.91
CA VAL A 296 25.36 11.38 5.44
C VAL A 296 24.91 11.83 4.05
N SER A 297 25.06 13.13 3.76
CA SER A 297 24.95 13.68 2.41
C SER A 297 25.93 14.85 2.26
N GLU A 298 26.63 14.91 1.12
CA GLU A 298 27.53 16.03 0.81
C GLU A 298 26.77 17.36 0.68
N TYR A 299 25.46 17.31 0.42
CA TYR A 299 24.61 18.51 0.39
C TYR A 299 24.47 19.18 1.77
N TYR A 300 24.53 18.41 2.85
CA TYR A 300 24.37 18.91 4.21
C TYR A 300 25.70 19.05 4.96
N HIS A 301 26.68 18.24 4.61
CA HIS A 301 27.98 18.13 5.29
C HIS A 301 29.10 17.82 4.30
N THR A 302 30.34 17.67 4.76
CA THR A 302 31.49 17.44 3.86
C THR A 302 32.29 16.18 4.08
N GLN A 303 31.97 15.45 5.14
CA GLN A 303 32.61 14.18 5.41
C GLN A 303 31.62 13.05 5.12
N VAL A 304 31.65 12.58 3.87
CA VAL A 304 30.84 11.47 3.38
C VAL A 304 31.34 10.14 3.95
N ARG A 305 32.64 9.88 3.83
CA ARG A 305 33.26 8.67 4.33
C ARG A 305 33.22 8.59 5.86
N GLN A 306 32.58 7.55 6.40
CA GLN A 306 32.55 7.27 7.85
C GLN A 306 32.85 5.81 8.13
N THR A 307 33.58 5.56 9.21
CA THR A 307 33.97 4.21 9.65
C THR A 307 33.38 3.94 11.03
N PHE A 308 32.65 2.84 11.16
CA PHE A 308 32.20 2.30 12.44
C PHE A 308 33.09 1.13 12.84
N ALA A 309 33.60 1.14 14.07
CA ALA A 309 34.53 0.15 14.58
C ALA A 309 33.92 -0.64 15.74
N VAL A 310 34.26 -1.93 15.84
CA VAL A 310 33.83 -2.85 16.92
C VAL A 310 35.01 -3.74 17.33
N ASP A 311 35.34 -3.77 18.61
CA ASP A 311 36.39 -4.64 19.16
C ASP A 311 35.87 -6.09 19.18
N VAL A 312 36.48 -6.94 18.37
CA VAL A 312 36.13 -8.37 18.22
C VAL A 312 37.40 -9.22 18.19
N PRO A 313 37.36 -10.49 18.64
CA PRO A 313 38.49 -11.40 18.47
C PRO A 313 38.95 -11.54 17.01
N ASN A 314 40.26 -11.78 16.82
CA ASN A 314 40.80 -12.12 15.51
C ASN A 314 40.12 -13.37 14.95
N GLY A 315 39.68 -13.30 13.70
CA GLY A 315 38.89 -14.34 13.07
C GLY A 315 38.12 -13.82 11.86
N THR A 316 37.31 -14.69 11.28
CA THR A 316 36.34 -14.32 10.26
C THR A 316 35.00 -14.03 10.91
N TRP A 317 34.37 -12.93 10.49
CA TRP A 317 33.09 -12.44 10.99
C TRP A 317 32.14 -12.25 9.83
N ARG A 318 30.91 -12.74 9.97
CA ARG A 318 29.81 -12.46 9.05
C ARG A 318 29.06 -11.23 9.55
N VAL A 319 28.95 -10.23 8.71
CA VAL A 319 28.34 -8.94 9.03
C VAL A 319 27.08 -8.78 8.19
N MET A 320 25.98 -8.39 8.84
CA MET A 320 24.71 -8.04 8.21
C MET A 320 24.44 -6.57 8.51
N THR A 321 24.35 -5.72 7.50
CA THR A 321 24.00 -4.30 7.63
C THR A 321 22.62 -4.03 7.04
N PHE A 322 21.88 -3.11 7.64
CA PHE A 322 20.50 -2.76 7.26
C PHE A 322 20.46 -1.33 6.73
N HIS A 323 19.77 -1.12 5.61
CA HIS A 323 19.76 0.14 4.88
C HIS A 323 18.37 0.47 4.34
N GLY A 324 17.95 1.73 4.49
CA GLY A 324 16.73 2.24 3.89
C GLY A 324 16.33 3.62 4.40
N ASP A 325 15.56 4.34 3.60
CA ASP A 325 14.84 5.56 4.01
C ASP A 325 13.46 5.53 3.34
N GLN A 326 12.44 5.07 4.07
CA GLN A 326 11.08 4.93 3.54
C GLN A 326 10.45 6.26 3.12
N ALA A 327 10.96 7.39 3.60
CA ALA A 327 10.37 8.70 3.33
C ALA A 327 11.01 9.42 2.14
N PHE A 328 12.32 9.21 1.90
CA PHE A 328 13.06 9.96 0.87
C PHE A 328 14.02 9.09 0.03
N GLY A 329 14.04 7.77 0.25
CA GLY A 329 14.80 6.84 -0.56
C GLY A 329 14.24 6.71 -1.97
N SER A 330 15.07 6.23 -2.89
CA SER A 330 14.67 5.84 -4.24
C SER A 330 15.07 4.39 -4.48
N SER A 331 14.21 3.62 -5.14
CA SER A 331 14.53 2.23 -5.50
C SER A 331 15.62 2.17 -6.57
N GLY A 332 16.26 1.00 -6.67
CA GLY A 332 17.37 0.75 -7.56
C GLY A 332 18.75 0.91 -6.91
N PRO A 333 19.81 0.96 -7.73
CA PRO A 333 21.18 1.03 -7.24
C PRO A 333 21.49 2.39 -6.61
N GLN A 334 22.15 2.37 -5.44
CA GLN A 334 22.48 3.56 -4.66
C GLN A 334 23.95 3.96 -4.87
N ASN A 335 24.27 5.26 -4.78
CA ASN A 335 25.61 5.78 -5.09
C ASN A 335 26.67 5.53 -3.98
N PHE A 336 26.52 4.49 -3.16
CA PHE A 336 27.40 4.21 -2.03
C PHE A 336 27.79 2.73 -1.94
N TRP A 337 28.91 2.48 -1.27
CA TRP A 337 29.50 1.16 -1.13
C TRP A 337 29.91 0.88 0.32
N ILE A 338 30.25 -0.38 0.60
CA ILE A 338 30.68 -0.83 1.94
C ILE A 338 32.08 -1.45 1.82
N GLU A 339 32.96 -1.03 2.72
CA GLU A 339 34.27 -1.63 2.93
C GLU A 339 34.33 -2.29 4.30
N ALA A 340 35.01 -3.42 4.40
CA ALA A 340 35.34 -4.09 5.65
C ALA A 340 36.85 -4.29 5.70
N GLU A 341 37.49 -3.90 6.81
CA GLU A 341 38.95 -3.99 6.98
C GLU A 341 39.76 -3.29 5.87
N GLY A 342 39.20 -2.23 5.29
CA GLY A 342 39.80 -1.46 4.19
C GLY A 342 39.68 -2.09 2.81
N GLU A 343 38.97 -3.21 2.66
CA GLU A 343 38.63 -3.82 1.38
C GLU A 343 37.16 -3.56 1.03
N ARG A 344 36.88 -3.17 -0.23
CA ARG A 344 35.51 -3.01 -0.73
C ARG A 344 34.86 -4.38 -0.86
N VAL A 345 33.86 -4.65 -0.03
CA VAL A 345 33.16 -5.94 0.07
C VAL A 345 31.77 -5.91 -0.57
N VAL A 346 31.19 -4.72 -0.70
CA VAL A 346 29.93 -4.47 -1.41
C VAL A 346 30.19 -3.31 -2.37
N ASP A 347 30.05 -3.55 -3.67
CA ASP A 347 30.29 -2.50 -4.66
C ASP A 347 29.17 -1.47 -4.71
N GLU A 348 27.93 -1.88 -4.50
CA GLU A 348 26.76 -1.01 -4.58
C GLU A 348 25.64 -1.63 -3.74
N VAL A 349 24.93 -0.80 -2.98
CA VAL A 349 23.72 -1.23 -2.27
C VAL A 349 22.52 -0.99 -3.17
N VAL A 350 21.63 -1.98 -3.31
CA VAL A 350 20.45 -1.90 -4.17
C VAL A 350 19.21 -1.87 -3.30
N TYR A 351 18.45 -0.78 -3.39
CA TYR A 351 17.17 -0.67 -2.70
C TYR A 351 16.07 -1.31 -3.55
N PRO A 352 15.29 -2.26 -3.01
CA PRO A 352 14.07 -2.73 -3.67
C PRO A 352 13.01 -1.62 -3.69
N GLN A 353 11.84 -1.88 -4.27
CA GLN A 353 10.72 -0.92 -4.25
C GLN A 353 10.25 -0.58 -2.82
N SER A 354 10.37 -1.52 -1.89
CA SER A 354 10.11 -1.29 -0.46
C SER A 354 11.12 -0.34 0.22
N LEU A 355 12.17 0.08 -0.49
CA LEU A 355 13.23 0.99 -0.02
C LEU A 355 14.05 0.50 1.19
N MET A 356 13.89 -0.76 1.57
CA MET A 356 14.54 -1.39 2.72
C MET A 356 15.28 -2.63 2.27
N THR A 357 16.56 -2.74 2.63
CA THR A 357 17.38 -3.90 2.28
C THR A 357 18.38 -4.22 3.38
N ASP A 358 18.80 -5.48 3.41
CA ASP A 358 19.95 -5.94 4.19
C ASP A 358 21.05 -6.45 3.28
N VAL A 359 22.31 -6.27 3.70
CA VAL A 359 23.48 -6.74 2.96
C VAL A 359 24.33 -7.59 3.89
N VAL A 360 24.73 -8.77 3.41
CA VAL A 360 25.53 -9.74 4.17
C VAL A 360 26.87 -9.95 3.49
N PHE A 361 27.96 -9.85 4.26
CA PHE A 361 29.32 -10.10 3.78
C PHE A 361 30.21 -10.65 4.90
N ASP A 362 31.37 -11.22 4.54
CA ASP A 362 32.36 -11.72 5.49
C ASP A 362 33.56 -10.76 5.58
N ALA A 363 34.11 -10.58 6.78
CA ALA A 363 35.28 -9.76 7.07
C ALA A 363 36.32 -10.56 7.88
N VAL A 364 37.61 -10.30 7.65
CA VAL A 364 38.71 -11.02 8.34
C VAL A 364 39.49 -10.07 9.24
N VAL A 365 39.26 -10.18 10.54
CA VAL A 365 39.87 -9.30 11.57
C VAL A 365 41.21 -9.87 12.05
N GLN A 366 42.24 -9.03 12.08
CA GLN A 366 43.62 -9.44 12.43
C GLN A 366 44.23 -8.68 13.60
N ASP A 367 43.66 -7.54 13.98
CA ASP A 367 44.21 -6.64 15.00
C ASP A 367 43.28 -6.47 16.23
N GLY A 368 42.20 -7.26 16.28
CA GLY A 368 41.22 -7.26 17.36
C GLY A 368 40.11 -6.22 17.19
N ARG A 369 40.00 -5.59 16.02
CA ARG A 369 38.97 -4.59 15.73
C ARG A 369 38.42 -4.76 14.32
N LEU A 370 37.11 -4.92 14.22
CA LEU A 370 36.39 -4.87 12.96
C LEU A 370 36.11 -3.41 12.59
N GLU A 371 36.46 -2.99 11.38
CA GLU A 371 36.20 -1.67 10.80
C GLU A 371 35.30 -1.79 9.56
N ILE A 372 34.11 -1.22 9.65
CA ILE A 372 33.14 -1.11 8.54
C ILE A 372 33.08 0.34 8.09
N THR A 373 33.35 0.59 6.81
CA THR A 373 33.35 1.95 6.24
C THR A 373 32.28 2.08 5.18
N LEU A 374 31.46 3.13 5.29
CA LEU A 374 30.51 3.54 4.25
C LEU A 374 31.03 4.80 3.56
N ASP A 375 30.94 4.84 2.25
CA ASP A 375 31.39 5.97 1.43
C ASP A 375 30.57 6.04 0.13
N ALA A 376 30.48 7.24 -0.45
CA ALA A 376 29.63 7.51 -1.61
C ALA A 376 30.29 8.45 -2.61
N GLU A 377 29.97 8.30 -3.89
CA GLU A 377 30.50 9.13 -4.97
C GLU A 377 29.42 9.45 -6.00
N HIS A 378 29.18 10.74 -6.23
CA HIS A 378 28.28 11.24 -7.26
C HIS A 378 28.60 12.70 -7.60
N GLU A 379 28.32 13.15 -8.83
CA GLU A 379 28.57 14.54 -9.26
C GLU A 379 27.64 15.56 -8.59
N ASP A 380 26.38 15.19 -8.38
CA ASP A 380 25.39 15.91 -7.56
C ASP A 380 25.63 15.66 -6.06
N PRO A 381 25.99 16.68 -5.25
CA PRO A 381 26.21 16.55 -3.81
C PRO A 381 25.02 16.01 -3.02
N ALA A 382 23.79 16.22 -3.49
CA ALA A 382 22.59 15.70 -2.83
C ALA A 382 22.48 14.17 -2.92
N LYS A 383 22.96 13.59 -4.03
CA LYS A 383 22.95 12.15 -4.29
C LYS A 383 24.20 11.43 -3.79
N LYS A 384 25.22 12.18 -3.37
CA LYS A 384 26.43 11.66 -2.71
C LYS A 384 26.14 11.45 -1.23
N SER A 385 25.37 10.40 -0.94
CA SER A 385 24.81 10.11 0.37
C SER A 385 24.72 8.61 0.63
N TRP A 386 24.62 8.25 1.91
CA TRP A 386 24.29 6.89 2.36
C TRP A 386 23.49 6.93 3.66
N ALA A 387 22.81 5.82 3.96
CA ALA A 387 22.08 5.61 5.21
C ALA A 387 22.36 4.20 5.76
N ILE A 388 22.33 4.08 7.08
CA ILE A 388 22.41 2.81 7.80
C ILE A 388 21.43 2.84 8.98
N ASN A 389 20.67 1.75 9.12
CA ASN A 389 19.64 1.58 10.13
C ASN A 389 20.09 0.63 11.24
N GLY A 390 20.86 -0.41 10.88
CA GLY A 390 21.33 -1.41 11.83
C GLY A 390 22.57 -2.16 11.36
N MET A 391 23.20 -2.88 12.29
CA MET A 391 24.29 -3.81 11.98
C MET A 391 24.35 -4.96 12.98
N VAL A 392 24.60 -6.16 12.47
CA VAL A 392 24.82 -7.39 13.25
C VAL A 392 26.17 -8.01 12.86
N VAL A 393 26.96 -8.43 13.85
CA VAL A 393 28.30 -8.99 13.67
C VAL A 393 28.36 -10.38 14.32
N LEU A 394 28.50 -11.42 13.49
CA LEU A 394 28.38 -12.84 13.86
C LEU A 394 29.71 -13.58 13.64
N PRO A 395 30.10 -14.50 14.53
CA PRO A 395 31.32 -15.27 14.31
C PRO A 395 31.16 -16.20 13.11
N ALA A 396 32.20 -16.37 12.31
CA ALA A 396 32.17 -17.19 11.09
C ALA A 396 33.52 -17.89 10.79
N THR A 397 34.39 -18.03 11.79
CA THR A 397 35.74 -18.58 11.62
C THR A 397 35.70 -20.10 11.40
N THR A 398 34.80 -20.78 12.08
CA THR A 398 34.62 -22.25 11.98
C THR A 398 33.32 -22.62 11.27
N PRO A 399 33.18 -23.84 10.73
CA PRO A 399 31.92 -24.29 10.12
C PRO A 399 30.71 -24.25 11.06
N GLU A 400 30.92 -24.49 12.36
CA GLU A 400 29.89 -24.40 13.40
C GLU A 400 29.42 -22.95 13.57
N GLU A 401 30.37 -22.01 13.65
CA GLU A 401 30.08 -20.57 13.70
C GLU A 401 29.39 -20.06 12.42
N GLN A 402 29.78 -20.54 11.24
CA GLN A 402 29.10 -20.20 9.98
C GLN A 402 27.65 -20.67 9.97
N GLN A 403 27.40 -21.90 10.43
CA GLN A 403 26.05 -22.42 10.55
C GLN A 403 25.22 -21.61 11.57
N PHE A 404 25.82 -21.20 12.69
CA PHE A 404 25.19 -20.31 13.66
C PHE A 404 24.86 -18.95 13.03
N ALA A 405 25.79 -18.33 12.30
CA ALA A 405 25.60 -17.05 11.65
C ALA A 405 24.46 -17.09 10.61
N ASP A 406 24.44 -18.11 9.75
CA ASP A 406 23.39 -18.29 8.74
C ASP A 406 22.01 -18.50 9.38
N ALA A 407 21.94 -19.37 10.40
CA ALA A 407 20.70 -19.59 11.14
C ALA A 407 20.21 -18.31 11.83
N LYS A 408 21.14 -17.49 12.38
CA LYS A 408 20.80 -16.24 13.05
C LYS A 408 20.29 -15.18 12.06
N ILE A 409 20.90 -15.05 10.89
CA ILE A 409 20.45 -14.13 9.84
C ILE A 409 19.03 -14.49 9.39
N GLU A 410 18.77 -15.76 9.10
CA GLU A 410 17.44 -16.22 8.70
C GLU A 410 16.40 -15.99 9.82
N GLN A 411 16.79 -16.19 11.08
CA GLN A 411 15.93 -15.89 12.22
C GLN A 411 15.61 -14.39 12.33
N ILE A 412 16.60 -13.51 12.10
CA ILE A 412 16.39 -12.05 12.10
C ILE A 412 15.43 -11.65 10.97
N ARG A 413 15.64 -12.14 9.75
CA ARG A 413 14.75 -11.87 8.61
C ARG A 413 13.33 -12.37 8.86
N ALA A 414 13.17 -13.61 9.34
CA ALA A 414 11.86 -14.18 9.68
C ALA A 414 11.15 -13.39 10.80
N THR A 415 11.91 -12.80 11.73
CA THR A 415 11.37 -11.91 12.75
C THR A 415 10.78 -10.64 12.14
N PHE A 416 11.51 -10.01 11.22
CA PHE A 416 10.99 -8.83 10.51
C PHE A 416 9.72 -9.14 9.74
N GLU A 417 9.71 -10.26 9.01
CA GLU A 417 8.54 -10.65 8.23
C GLU A 417 7.33 -10.92 9.12
N ARG A 418 7.52 -11.63 10.25
CA ARG A 418 6.46 -11.84 11.25
C ARG A 418 5.95 -10.51 11.82
N LEU A 419 6.83 -9.60 12.23
CA LEU A 419 6.42 -8.31 12.80
C LEU A 419 5.66 -7.46 11.77
N LYS A 420 6.06 -7.50 10.50
CA LYS A 420 5.33 -6.86 9.40
C LYS A 420 3.96 -7.49 9.21
N GLN A 421 3.86 -8.82 9.22
CA GLN A 421 2.59 -9.54 9.10
C GLN A 421 1.66 -9.25 10.29
N GLU A 422 2.17 -9.27 11.53
CA GLU A 422 1.39 -8.94 12.73
C GLU A 422 0.90 -7.49 12.70
N ALA A 423 1.77 -6.55 12.30
CA ALA A 423 1.38 -5.16 12.11
C ALA A 423 0.33 -5.02 11.00
N PHE A 424 0.46 -5.78 9.92
CA PHE A 424 -0.52 -5.81 8.83
C PHE A 424 -1.88 -6.29 9.33
N GLU A 425 -1.95 -7.45 9.98
CA GLU A 425 -3.17 -8.04 10.55
C GLU A 425 -3.83 -7.16 11.61
N GLN A 426 -3.04 -6.42 12.40
CA GLN A 426 -3.56 -5.44 13.36
C GLN A 426 -4.12 -4.18 12.70
N ASN A 427 -3.54 -3.79 11.56
CA ASN A 427 -3.88 -2.52 10.92
C ASN A 427 -4.89 -2.64 9.79
N PHE A 428 -5.03 -3.80 9.17
CA PHE A 428 -5.84 -4.04 7.99
C PHE A 428 -6.86 -5.17 8.21
N VAL A 429 -8.02 -5.01 7.60
CA VAL A 429 -9.14 -5.96 7.69
C VAL A 429 -9.44 -6.46 6.29
N GLU A 430 -9.30 -7.76 6.08
CA GLU A 430 -9.74 -8.40 4.84
C GLU A 430 -11.27 -8.43 4.79
N MET A 431 -11.82 -8.03 3.65
CA MET A 431 -13.25 -7.91 3.43
C MET A 431 -13.68 -8.92 2.37
N ASP A 432 -14.44 -9.93 2.76
CA ASP A 432 -14.96 -10.93 1.83
C ASP A 432 -15.81 -10.32 0.70
N TYR A 433 -15.61 -10.80 -0.53
CA TYR A 433 -16.56 -10.61 -1.62
C TYR A 433 -17.39 -11.89 -1.81
N PRO A 434 -18.67 -11.89 -1.38
CA PRO A 434 -19.56 -13.01 -1.63
C PRO A 434 -20.00 -13.03 -3.09
N GLU A 435 -19.58 -14.04 -3.85
CA GLU A 435 -20.17 -14.37 -5.15
C GLU A 435 -21.53 -15.04 -4.93
N TYR A 436 -22.58 -14.55 -5.59
CA TYR A 436 -23.96 -15.02 -5.37
C TYR A 436 -24.52 -15.85 -6.53
N GLY A 437 -23.71 -16.12 -7.55
CA GLY A 437 -24.09 -16.98 -8.68
C GLY A 437 -24.28 -18.45 -8.30
N GLU A 438 -25.32 -19.08 -8.84
CA GLU A 438 -25.43 -20.54 -8.84
C GLU A 438 -24.64 -21.09 -10.04
N MET A 439 -23.59 -21.86 -9.74
CA MET A 439 -22.74 -22.48 -10.75
C MET A 439 -23.53 -23.46 -11.62
N VAL A 440 -23.36 -23.40 -12.94
CA VAL A 440 -23.91 -24.43 -13.83
C VAL A 440 -23.29 -25.79 -13.54
N GLU A 441 -24.09 -26.83 -13.64
CA GLU A 441 -23.60 -28.20 -13.51
C GLU A 441 -22.57 -28.51 -14.61
N PRO A 442 -21.33 -28.92 -14.24
CA PRO A 442 -20.33 -29.28 -15.23
C PRO A 442 -20.80 -30.44 -16.12
N THR A 443 -20.74 -30.24 -17.43
CA THR A 443 -21.02 -31.29 -18.42
C THR A 443 -19.95 -32.38 -18.38
N ASP A 444 -20.20 -33.52 -19.01
CA ASP A 444 -19.18 -34.58 -19.15
C ASP A 444 -17.92 -34.08 -19.84
N ALA A 445 -18.07 -33.12 -20.77
CA ALA A 445 -16.93 -32.51 -21.45
C ALA A 445 -16.15 -31.57 -20.53
N ASP A 446 -16.83 -30.82 -19.64
CA ASP A 446 -16.18 -29.98 -18.60
C ASP A 446 -15.34 -30.84 -17.66
N ARG A 447 -15.95 -31.93 -17.17
CA ARG A 447 -15.28 -32.88 -16.25
C ARG A 447 -14.10 -33.56 -16.91
N ALA A 448 -14.18 -33.84 -18.21
CA ALA A 448 -13.09 -34.47 -18.95
C ALA A 448 -11.90 -33.53 -19.21
N ARG A 449 -12.14 -32.22 -19.38
CA ARG A 449 -11.07 -31.21 -19.58
C ARG A 449 -10.56 -30.61 -18.28
N GLY A 450 -11.27 -30.81 -17.16
CA GLY A 450 -10.89 -30.30 -15.84
C GLY A 450 -11.37 -28.87 -15.56
N PHE A 451 -12.18 -28.26 -16.43
CA PHE A 451 -12.65 -26.87 -16.25
C PHE A 451 -13.91 -26.55 -17.04
N ILE A 452 -14.64 -25.52 -16.61
CA ILE A 452 -15.74 -24.89 -17.36
C ILE A 452 -15.23 -23.61 -18.01
N GLY A 453 -15.50 -23.42 -19.31
CA GLY A 453 -15.23 -22.15 -20.01
C GLY A 453 -16.52 -21.42 -20.37
N TRP A 454 -16.51 -20.09 -20.29
CA TRP A 454 -17.62 -19.22 -20.69
C TRP A 454 -17.16 -17.86 -21.21
N ALA A 455 -18.09 -17.06 -21.73
CA ALA A 455 -17.88 -15.68 -22.16
C ALA A 455 -18.65 -14.72 -21.24
N PRO A 456 -18.02 -14.14 -20.20
CA PRO A 456 -18.67 -13.14 -19.36
C PRO A 456 -18.93 -11.84 -20.13
N ASN A 457 -19.71 -10.94 -19.54
CA ASN A 457 -19.84 -9.59 -20.06
C ASN A 457 -18.55 -8.89 -19.67
N TRP A 458 -17.94 -8.13 -20.57
CA TRP A 458 -16.67 -7.48 -20.24
C TRP A 458 -16.83 -6.45 -19.12
N MET A 459 -18.04 -5.95 -18.88
CA MET A 459 -18.32 -5.04 -17.76
C MET A 459 -18.44 -5.75 -16.39
N GLU A 460 -18.55 -7.09 -16.37
CA GLU A 460 -18.59 -7.90 -15.15
C GLU A 460 -17.16 -8.11 -14.61
N TYR A 461 -16.94 -7.83 -13.32
CA TYR A 461 -15.71 -8.18 -12.63
C TYR A 461 -15.71 -9.67 -12.29
N ILE A 462 -14.74 -10.43 -12.82
CA ILE A 462 -14.62 -11.86 -12.55
C ILE A 462 -13.63 -12.08 -11.41
N TYR A 463 -14.16 -12.20 -10.20
CA TYR A 463 -13.37 -12.49 -9.00
C TYR A 463 -12.84 -13.92 -8.98
N LEU A 464 -11.86 -14.19 -8.11
CA LEU A 464 -11.22 -15.51 -7.98
C LEU A 464 -12.22 -16.66 -7.75
N HIS A 465 -13.33 -16.39 -7.05
CA HIS A 465 -14.36 -17.39 -6.74
C HIS A 465 -15.58 -17.33 -7.67
N ALA A 466 -15.52 -16.54 -8.75
CA ALA A 466 -16.61 -16.38 -9.70
C ALA A 466 -16.99 -17.72 -10.36
N VAL A 467 -18.29 -17.93 -10.55
CA VAL A 467 -18.83 -19.15 -11.17
C VAL A 467 -19.61 -18.81 -12.44
N PRO A 468 -19.53 -19.64 -13.50
CA PRO A 468 -20.41 -19.50 -14.64
C PRO A 468 -21.85 -19.84 -14.23
N THR A 469 -22.76 -18.91 -14.45
CA THR A 469 -24.21 -19.07 -14.26
C THR A 469 -24.86 -19.58 -15.54
N ALA A 470 -26.12 -20.01 -15.46
CA ALA A 470 -26.87 -20.50 -16.64
C ALA A 470 -26.97 -19.45 -17.76
N GLU A 471 -27.00 -18.18 -17.38
CA GLU A 471 -27.02 -17.04 -18.30
C GLU A 471 -25.66 -16.81 -18.98
N THR A 472 -24.59 -16.73 -18.19
CA THR A 472 -23.23 -16.43 -18.69
C THR A 472 -22.62 -17.60 -19.46
N ALA A 473 -22.93 -18.85 -19.10
CA ALA A 473 -22.47 -20.05 -19.81
C ALA A 473 -23.02 -20.17 -21.24
N GLY A 474 -24.17 -19.54 -21.53
CA GLY A 474 -24.80 -19.55 -22.85
C GLY A 474 -24.52 -18.31 -23.70
N ARG A 475 -23.79 -17.31 -23.18
CA ARG A 475 -23.53 -16.04 -23.84
C ARG A 475 -22.58 -16.24 -25.03
N GLU A 476 -22.91 -15.62 -26.17
CA GLU A 476 -22.01 -15.60 -27.33
C GLU A 476 -20.90 -14.57 -27.12
N LEU A 477 -19.68 -14.90 -27.54
CA LEU A 477 -18.56 -13.95 -27.56
C LEU A 477 -18.73 -13.01 -28.77
N ALA A 478 -19.26 -11.82 -28.55
CA ALA A 478 -19.58 -10.87 -29.62
C ALA A 478 -19.12 -9.45 -29.29
N ALA A 479 -18.73 -8.72 -30.34
CA ALA A 479 -18.23 -7.34 -30.28
C ALA A 479 -18.73 -6.54 -31.50
N THR A 480 -18.94 -5.24 -31.35
CA THR A 480 -19.34 -4.34 -32.45
C THR A 480 -18.50 -3.08 -32.40
N ALA A 481 -17.82 -2.76 -33.51
CA ALA A 481 -16.85 -1.67 -33.56
C ALA A 481 -16.78 -1.02 -34.94
N THR A 482 -16.18 0.15 -35.02
CA THR A 482 -15.85 0.89 -36.24
C THR A 482 -14.39 0.64 -36.64
N PRO A 483 -13.98 0.90 -37.91
CA PRO A 483 -12.56 0.87 -38.29
C PRO A 483 -11.75 1.87 -37.46
N GLY A 484 -10.62 1.40 -36.90
CA GLY A 484 -9.74 2.17 -36.01
C GLY A 484 -10.14 2.18 -34.53
N GLU A 485 -11.25 1.54 -34.17
CA GLU A 485 -11.71 1.40 -32.78
C GLU A 485 -11.11 0.15 -32.11
N TYR A 486 -11.01 0.19 -30.78
CA TYR A 486 -10.50 -0.89 -29.95
C TYR A 486 -11.68 -1.38 -29.13
N GLU A 487 -12.07 -2.64 -29.27
CA GLU A 487 -13.30 -3.16 -28.66
C GLU A 487 -12.99 -4.38 -27.78
N PRO A 488 -13.43 -4.38 -26.51
CA PRO A 488 -13.16 -5.47 -25.58
C PRO A 488 -14.11 -6.64 -25.77
N ALA A 489 -13.56 -7.83 -25.56
CA ALA A 489 -14.29 -9.07 -25.36
C ALA A 489 -13.59 -9.87 -24.26
N THR A 490 -14.28 -10.82 -23.63
CA THR A 490 -13.69 -11.58 -22.53
C THR A 490 -14.12 -13.03 -22.56
N VAL A 491 -13.20 -13.92 -22.20
CA VAL A 491 -13.47 -15.32 -21.90
C VAL A 491 -12.93 -15.64 -20.52
N ALA A 492 -13.56 -16.58 -19.82
CA ALA A 492 -13.11 -17.01 -18.51
C ALA A 492 -13.24 -18.52 -18.35
N ILE A 493 -12.46 -19.06 -17.42
CA ILE A 493 -12.55 -20.45 -17.01
C ILE A 493 -12.74 -20.57 -15.50
N ARG A 494 -13.36 -21.68 -15.06
CA ARG A 494 -13.50 -22.09 -13.66
C ARG A 494 -12.91 -23.48 -13.57
N ALA A 495 -11.77 -23.58 -12.88
CA ALA A 495 -11.03 -24.82 -12.70
C ALA A 495 -11.81 -25.78 -11.78
N LEU A 496 -11.99 -27.01 -12.23
CA LEU A 496 -12.58 -28.11 -11.42
C LEU A 496 -11.48 -28.94 -10.73
N GLU A 497 -10.26 -28.84 -11.23
CA GLU A 497 -9.02 -29.42 -10.71
C GLU A 497 -7.87 -28.46 -11.03
N PRO A 498 -6.68 -28.58 -10.40
CA PRO A 498 -5.55 -27.70 -10.70
C PRO A 498 -5.16 -27.82 -12.18
N LEU A 499 -5.10 -26.70 -12.88
CA LEU A 499 -4.73 -26.62 -14.29
C LEU A 499 -3.31 -26.09 -14.43
N THR A 500 -2.57 -26.64 -15.39
CA THR A 500 -1.23 -26.16 -15.71
C THR A 500 -1.15 -25.72 -17.16
N ASN A 501 -0.28 -24.75 -17.42
CA ASN A 501 0.03 -24.27 -18.77
C ASN A 501 -1.22 -23.78 -19.54
N VAL A 502 -2.12 -23.07 -18.86
CA VAL A 502 -3.32 -22.50 -19.47
C VAL A 502 -2.92 -21.33 -20.37
N ARG A 503 -3.32 -21.39 -21.64
CA ARG A 503 -3.07 -20.34 -22.66
C ARG A 503 -4.31 -20.08 -23.50
N VAL A 504 -4.35 -18.94 -24.16
CA VAL A 504 -5.44 -18.55 -25.05
C VAL A 504 -4.90 -18.35 -26.47
N GLU A 505 -5.53 -19.00 -27.44
CA GLU A 505 -5.23 -18.85 -28.87
C GLU A 505 -6.42 -18.21 -29.59
N VAL A 506 -6.16 -17.15 -30.35
CA VAL A 506 -7.14 -16.48 -31.22
C VAL A 506 -6.75 -16.73 -32.68
N GLY A 507 -7.72 -17.12 -33.51
CA GLY A 507 -7.53 -17.26 -34.95
C GLY A 507 -7.91 -15.99 -35.72
N ASP A 508 -7.52 -15.94 -36.99
CA ASP A 508 -7.93 -14.86 -37.89
C ASP A 508 -9.45 -14.69 -37.92
N LEU A 509 -9.92 -13.45 -37.86
CA LEU A 509 -11.34 -13.13 -38.03
C LEU A 509 -11.63 -12.99 -39.52
N GLN A 510 -12.57 -13.78 -40.04
CA GLN A 510 -12.82 -13.92 -41.46
C GLN A 510 -14.20 -13.40 -41.86
N MET A 511 -14.26 -12.63 -42.95
CA MET A 511 -15.49 -12.25 -43.65
C MET A 511 -15.33 -12.54 -45.14
N GLY A 512 -15.69 -13.76 -45.56
CA GLY A 512 -15.52 -14.21 -46.94
C GLY A 512 -14.03 -14.27 -47.32
N ALA A 513 -13.55 -13.29 -48.09
CA ALA A 513 -12.13 -13.15 -48.46
C ALA A 513 -11.40 -12.03 -47.70
N ALA A 514 -12.12 -11.24 -46.90
CA ALA A 514 -11.53 -10.23 -46.03
C ALA A 514 -11.09 -10.88 -44.72
N THR A 515 -9.97 -10.42 -44.18
CA THR A 515 -9.35 -10.98 -42.98
C THR A 515 -8.89 -9.85 -42.07
N ILE A 516 -9.26 -9.93 -40.79
CA ILE A 516 -8.58 -9.24 -39.71
C ILE A 516 -7.65 -10.27 -39.07
N PRO A 517 -6.33 -10.05 -39.09
CA PRO A 517 -5.38 -11.05 -38.63
C PRO A 517 -5.52 -11.29 -37.12
N ALA A 518 -5.21 -12.49 -36.65
CA ALA A 518 -5.21 -12.81 -35.22
C ALA A 518 -4.35 -11.84 -34.39
N SER A 519 -3.28 -11.29 -34.97
CA SER A 519 -2.41 -10.29 -34.32
C SER A 519 -3.10 -8.94 -34.03
N ALA A 520 -4.30 -8.72 -34.54
CA ALA A 520 -5.13 -7.57 -34.20
C ALA A 520 -5.93 -7.78 -32.90
N VAL A 521 -5.88 -8.98 -32.31
CA VAL A 521 -6.50 -9.28 -31.02
C VAL A 521 -5.41 -9.50 -29.99
N GLU A 522 -5.26 -8.55 -29.08
CA GLU A 522 -4.34 -8.69 -27.94
C GLU A 522 -5.05 -9.46 -26.82
N VAL A 523 -4.36 -10.44 -26.24
CA VAL A 523 -4.90 -11.25 -25.15
C VAL A 523 -4.06 -11.03 -23.89
N ARG A 524 -4.74 -10.69 -22.80
CA ARG A 524 -4.15 -10.49 -21.48
C ARG A 524 -4.87 -11.35 -20.45
N LYS A 525 -4.14 -11.84 -19.45
CA LYS A 525 -4.78 -12.43 -18.26
C LYS A 525 -5.20 -11.29 -17.34
N VAL A 526 -6.36 -11.44 -16.72
CA VAL A 526 -6.76 -10.54 -15.62
C VAL A 526 -6.14 -11.07 -14.33
N VAL A 527 -5.43 -10.21 -13.61
CA VAL A 527 -4.81 -10.56 -12.32
C VAL A 527 -5.71 -10.10 -11.19
N CYS A 528 -6.01 -11.06 -10.30
CA CYS A 528 -6.66 -10.83 -9.03
C CYS A 528 -5.59 -10.66 -7.96
N TRP A 529 -5.60 -9.54 -7.23
CA TRP A 529 -4.58 -9.25 -6.21
C TRP A 529 -5.10 -8.36 -5.08
N PRO A 530 -4.42 -8.36 -3.91
CA PRO A 530 -4.82 -7.55 -2.76
C PRO A 530 -4.80 -6.03 -3.05
N GLN A 531 -5.94 -5.36 -2.86
CA GLN A 531 -6.04 -3.91 -2.93
C GLN A 531 -6.93 -3.35 -1.81
N LYS A 532 -6.63 -2.11 -1.39
CA LYS A 532 -7.46 -1.34 -0.46
C LYS A 532 -8.79 -0.99 -1.13
N ILE A 533 -9.90 -1.26 -0.45
CA ILE A 533 -11.24 -0.96 -0.96
C ILE A 533 -11.86 0.25 -0.25
N GLY A 534 -12.80 0.90 -0.95
CA GLY A 534 -13.46 2.09 -0.45
C GLY A 534 -12.53 3.30 -0.44
N SER A 535 -12.18 3.79 0.75
CA SER A 535 -11.30 4.95 0.90
C SER A 535 -9.85 4.60 0.57
N SER A 536 -9.15 5.46 -0.16
CA SER A 536 -7.71 5.32 -0.42
C SER A 536 -6.87 5.25 0.86
N TRP A 537 -7.35 5.81 1.97
CA TRP A 537 -6.70 5.77 3.30
C TRP A 537 -7.36 4.76 4.24
N GLY A 538 -8.23 3.91 3.70
CA GLY A 538 -8.94 2.87 4.43
C GLY A 538 -8.00 1.76 4.90
N LYS A 539 -8.53 0.96 5.83
CA LYS A 539 -7.89 -0.24 6.37
C LYS A 539 -8.51 -1.52 5.83
N GLU A 540 -9.61 -1.40 5.09
CA GLU A 540 -10.31 -2.50 4.47
C GLU A 540 -9.65 -2.85 3.14
N TRP A 541 -9.44 -4.14 2.89
CA TRP A 541 -8.84 -4.62 1.64
C TRP A 541 -9.47 -5.93 1.19
N ARG A 542 -9.26 -6.29 -0.07
CA ARG A 542 -9.59 -7.63 -0.59
C ARG A 542 -8.80 -7.91 -1.86
N THR A 543 -8.84 -9.15 -2.30
CA THR A 543 -8.37 -9.54 -3.63
C THR A 543 -9.38 -9.15 -4.70
N VAL A 544 -9.00 -8.26 -5.64
CA VAL A 544 -9.85 -7.75 -6.73
C VAL A 544 -9.23 -8.02 -8.11
N PRO A 545 -10.03 -8.29 -9.15
CA PRO A 545 -9.53 -8.29 -10.53
C PRO A 545 -9.20 -6.87 -10.96
N GLU A 546 -7.98 -6.63 -11.46
CA GLU A 546 -7.51 -5.27 -11.78
C GLU A 546 -6.61 -5.25 -13.03
N LEU A 547 -5.44 -5.89 -12.95
CA LEU A 547 -4.38 -5.75 -13.95
C LEU A 547 -4.65 -6.61 -15.18
N LEU A 548 -4.33 -6.09 -16.36
CA LEU A 548 -4.33 -6.83 -17.61
C LEU A 548 -2.89 -7.13 -18.01
N GLU A 549 -2.38 -8.30 -17.64
CA GLU A 549 -0.99 -8.69 -17.89
C GLU A 549 -0.85 -9.52 -19.16
N LEU A 550 0.23 -9.26 -19.91
CA LEU A 550 0.69 -10.18 -20.95
C LEU A 550 1.14 -11.48 -20.30
N PHE A 551 0.90 -12.60 -20.98
CA PHE A 551 1.25 -13.92 -20.46
C PHE A 551 1.50 -14.89 -21.62
N GLU A 552 2.41 -15.84 -21.41
CA GLU A 552 2.57 -16.99 -22.31
C GLU A 552 1.65 -18.14 -21.89
N SER A 553 1.61 -18.39 -20.58
CA SER A 553 0.73 -19.36 -19.92
C SER A 553 0.53 -19.00 -18.45
N VAL A 554 -0.53 -19.52 -17.84
CA VAL A 554 -0.82 -19.38 -16.40
C VAL A 554 -1.25 -20.73 -15.82
N ASP A 555 -0.85 -21.01 -14.58
CA ASP A 555 -1.37 -22.13 -13.80
C ASP A 555 -2.57 -21.63 -12.99
N VAL A 556 -3.63 -22.43 -12.90
CA VAL A 556 -4.89 -22.03 -12.26
C VAL A 556 -5.26 -23.06 -11.21
N ASP A 557 -5.38 -22.60 -9.97
CA ASP A 557 -5.73 -23.47 -8.84
C ASP A 557 -7.14 -24.03 -8.95
N ALA A 558 -7.34 -25.22 -8.39
CA ALA A 558 -8.68 -25.81 -8.33
C ALA A 558 -9.66 -24.88 -7.62
N ASP A 559 -10.90 -24.88 -8.10
CA ASP A 559 -11.99 -24.08 -7.53
C ASP A 559 -11.81 -22.56 -7.63
N THR A 560 -10.95 -22.11 -8.55
CA THR A 560 -10.76 -20.69 -8.88
C THR A 560 -11.14 -20.37 -10.33
N ALA A 561 -11.46 -19.10 -10.57
CA ALA A 561 -11.71 -18.55 -11.90
C ALA A 561 -10.50 -17.78 -12.43
N GLN A 562 -10.28 -17.85 -13.73
CA GLN A 562 -9.30 -17.04 -14.45
C GLN A 562 -9.98 -16.39 -15.66
N GLN A 563 -9.96 -15.06 -15.71
CA GLN A 563 -10.45 -14.26 -16.83
C GLN A 563 -9.31 -13.92 -17.80
N PHE A 564 -9.63 -13.90 -19.08
CA PHE A 564 -8.76 -13.47 -20.16
C PHE A 564 -9.45 -12.36 -20.95
N TRP A 565 -8.83 -11.19 -20.97
CA TRP A 565 -9.28 -10.00 -21.67
C TRP A 565 -8.75 -10.01 -23.10
N LEU A 566 -9.64 -9.77 -24.06
CA LEU A 566 -9.33 -9.69 -25.48
C LEU A 566 -9.62 -8.26 -25.95
N THR A 567 -8.61 -7.52 -26.37
CA THR A 567 -8.78 -6.20 -27.01
C THR A 567 -8.65 -6.36 -28.52
N VAL A 568 -9.75 -6.17 -29.25
CA VAL A 568 -9.79 -6.23 -30.72
C VAL A 568 -9.45 -4.86 -31.28
N GLN A 569 -8.27 -4.70 -31.86
CA GLN A 569 -7.83 -3.48 -32.56
C GLN A 569 -8.30 -3.56 -34.02
N VAL A 570 -9.44 -2.96 -34.34
CA VAL A 570 -9.98 -3.03 -35.71
C VAL A 570 -9.12 -2.18 -36.65
N PRO A 571 -8.53 -2.75 -37.72
CA PRO A 571 -7.74 -1.97 -38.66
C PRO A 571 -8.52 -0.80 -39.26
N GLU A 572 -7.86 0.34 -39.47
CA GLU A 572 -8.50 1.55 -40.06
C GLU A 572 -9.10 1.29 -41.45
N ASP A 573 -8.58 0.31 -42.19
CA ASP A 573 -9.02 -0.07 -43.53
C ASP A 573 -9.89 -1.34 -43.54
N ALA A 574 -10.32 -1.84 -42.37
CA ALA A 574 -11.17 -3.02 -42.27
C ALA A 574 -12.48 -2.83 -43.06
N ALA A 575 -12.80 -3.82 -43.90
CA ALA A 575 -14.04 -3.78 -44.67
C ALA A 575 -15.25 -3.96 -43.72
N PRO A 576 -16.33 -3.18 -43.87
CA PRO A 576 -17.50 -3.34 -43.01
C PRO A 576 -18.20 -4.69 -43.19
N GLY A 577 -18.70 -5.26 -42.10
CA GLY A 577 -19.50 -6.48 -42.08
C GLY A 577 -19.19 -7.41 -40.90
N ALA A 578 -19.74 -8.62 -40.95
CA ALA A 578 -19.61 -9.61 -39.88
C ALA A 578 -18.41 -10.54 -40.11
N TYR A 579 -17.43 -10.45 -39.21
CA TYR A 579 -16.27 -11.32 -39.15
C TYR A 579 -16.46 -12.36 -38.04
N SER A 580 -15.85 -13.53 -38.22
CA SER A 580 -15.77 -14.51 -37.14
C SER A 580 -14.47 -15.29 -37.15
N GLY A 581 -14.01 -15.68 -35.96
CA GLY A 581 -12.80 -16.49 -35.79
C GLY A 581 -12.78 -17.25 -34.47
N PRO A 582 -12.01 -18.35 -34.40
CA PRO A 582 -11.99 -19.21 -33.21
C PRO A 582 -11.21 -18.56 -32.06
N VAL A 583 -11.70 -18.75 -30.83
CA VAL A 583 -11.00 -18.47 -29.58
C VAL A 583 -10.92 -19.77 -28.78
N ARG A 584 -9.72 -20.17 -28.35
CA ARG A 584 -9.47 -21.45 -27.68
C ARG A 584 -8.74 -21.21 -26.38
N VAL A 585 -9.27 -21.71 -25.27
CA VAL A 585 -8.58 -21.77 -23.97
C VAL A 585 -8.06 -23.20 -23.80
N ILE A 586 -6.74 -23.34 -23.70
CA ILE A 586 -6.05 -24.63 -23.75
C ILE A 586 -5.26 -24.81 -22.46
N ALA A 587 -5.47 -25.92 -21.76
CA ALA A 587 -4.66 -26.42 -20.66
C ALA A 587 -4.04 -27.77 -21.05
N ASP A 588 -3.09 -28.26 -20.25
CA ASP A 588 -2.51 -29.60 -20.49
C ASP A 588 -3.56 -30.73 -20.37
N SER A 589 -4.61 -30.53 -19.57
CA SER A 589 -5.72 -31.47 -19.36
C SER A 589 -6.74 -31.47 -20.50
N GLY A 590 -6.89 -30.38 -21.24
CA GLY A 590 -7.91 -30.26 -22.29
C GLY A 590 -8.13 -28.85 -22.80
N GLU A 591 -9.18 -28.68 -23.61
CA GLU A 591 -9.46 -27.43 -24.32
C GLU A 591 -10.95 -27.09 -24.27
N TRP A 592 -11.23 -25.79 -24.20
CA TRP A 592 -12.54 -25.19 -24.47
C TRP A 592 -12.41 -24.20 -25.63
N ALA A 593 -13.40 -24.14 -26.51
CA ALA A 593 -13.38 -23.28 -27.68
C ALA A 593 -14.73 -22.58 -27.88
N THR A 594 -14.66 -21.33 -28.35
CA THR A 594 -15.79 -20.50 -28.76
C THR A 594 -15.44 -19.72 -30.04
N GLU A 595 -16.37 -18.94 -30.56
CA GLU A 595 -16.19 -18.10 -31.75
C GLU A 595 -16.38 -16.63 -31.38
N LEU A 596 -15.37 -15.79 -31.64
CA LEU A 596 -15.48 -14.34 -31.54
C LEU A 596 -16.22 -13.83 -32.79
N LYS A 597 -17.40 -13.24 -32.59
CA LYS A 597 -18.20 -12.60 -33.64
C LYS A 597 -18.01 -11.09 -33.59
N LEU A 598 -17.33 -10.53 -34.58
CA LEU A 598 -17.08 -9.09 -34.66
C LEU A 598 -17.93 -8.47 -35.77
N THR A 599 -18.71 -7.44 -35.45
CA THR A 599 -19.39 -6.61 -36.45
C THR A 599 -18.61 -5.32 -36.68
N VAL A 600 -18.04 -5.15 -37.87
CA VAL A 600 -17.37 -3.90 -38.28
C VAL A 600 -18.39 -2.97 -38.97
N LEU A 601 -18.61 -1.81 -38.38
CA LEU A 601 -19.57 -0.81 -38.84
C LEU A 601 -19.04 -0.02 -40.06
N PRO A 602 -19.93 0.49 -40.95
CA PRO A 602 -19.54 1.14 -42.20
C PRO A 602 -19.12 2.61 -42.05
N PHE A 603 -18.60 3.03 -40.90
CA PHE A 603 -18.20 4.41 -40.63
C PHE A 603 -17.03 4.47 -39.66
N ALA A 604 -16.22 5.53 -39.75
CA ALA A 604 -15.24 5.88 -38.73
C ALA A 604 -15.86 6.90 -37.76
N LEU A 605 -15.38 6.89 -36.52
CA LEU A 605 -15.83 7.79 -35.48
C LEU A 605 -15.19 9.17 -35.58
N GLU A 606 -16.01 10.22 -35.39
CA GLU A 606 -15.53 11.58 -35.12
C GLU A 606 -14.75 11.63 -33.78
N PRO A 607 -13.85 12.61 -33.57
CA PRO A 607 -13.25 12.89 -32.27
C PRO A 607 -14.31 13.22 -31.21
N ALA A 608 -14.04 12.88 -29.94
CA ALA A 608 -14.93 13.24 -28.83
C ALA A 608 -15.03 14.76 -28.69
N GLU A 609 -16.24 15.27 -28.45
CA GLU A 609 -16.46 16.72 -28.32
C GLU A 609 -15.93 17.31 -27.00
N ARG A 610 -15.66 16.46 -26.01
CA ARG A 610 -15.22 16.86 -24.67
C ARG A 610 -13.84 16.30 -24.38
N THR A 611 -13.02 17.13 -23.76
CA THR A 611 -11.68 16.72 -23.33
C THR A 611 -11.78 15.71 -22.20
N VAL A 612 -11.11 14.58 -22.39
CA VAL A 612 -10.68 13.71 -21.30
C VAL A 612 -9.20 13.94 -21.07
N GLY A 613 -8.85 14.25 -19.83
CA GLY A 613 -7.49 14.51 -19.40
C GLY A 613 -7.08 13.64 -18.24
N MET A 614 -5.77 13.52 -18.05
CA MET A 614 -5.20 12.67 -17.01
C MET A 614 -4.21 13.46 -16.16
N TYR A 615 -4.35 13.40 -14.84
CA TYR A 615 -3.28 13.86 -13.98
C TYR A 615 -2.08 12.95 -14.17
N TRP A 616 -0.94 13.59 -14.39
CA TRP A 616 0.29 12.93 -14.78
C TRP A 616 1.50 13.66 -14.18
N HIS A 617 2.49 12.87 -13.76
CA HIS A 617 3.72 13.36 -13.17
C HIS A 617 4.87 13.27 -14.17
N ASP A 618 4.92 14.25 -15.07
CA ASP A 618 5.95 14.42 -16.08
C ASP A 618 7.38 14.44 -15.52
N THR A 619 7.57 14.84 -14.25
CA THR A 619 8.90 14.89 -13.61
C THR A 619 9.41 13.53 -13.10
N HIS A 620 8.60 12.47 -13.15
CA HIS A 620 8.95 11.14 -12.65
C HIS A 620 9.21 10.12 -13.77
N VAL A 621 9.11 10.54 -15.03
CA VAL A 621 9.28 9.67 -16.19
C VAL A 621 9.96 10.43 -17.33
N GLU A 622 10.87 9.76 -18.04
CA GLU A 622 11.61 10.37 -19.15
C GLU A 622 11.80 9.40 -20.33
N GLY A 623 12.31 9.93 -21.44
CA GLY A 623 12.70 9.13 -22.61
C GLY A 623 11.55 8.32 -23.23
N GLU A 624 11.86 7.08 -23.62
CA GLU A 624 10.88 6.18 -24.26
C GLU A 624 9.74 5.76 -23.33
N ARG A 625 9.99 5.71 -22.01
CA ARG A 625 8.94 5.41 -21.03
C ARG A 625 7.89 6.51 -21.01
N MET A 626 8.31 7.78 -21.01
CA MET A 626 7.39 8.91 -21.10
C MET A 626 6.55 8.82 -22.38
N ASP A 627 7.20 8.55 -23.51
CA ASP A 627 6.49 8.45 -24.78
C ASP A 627 5.51 7.28 -24.81
N ALA A 628 5.84 6.15 -24.18
CA ALA A 628 4.94 5.02 -24.05
C ALA A 628 3.69 5.39 -23.23
N GLN A 629 3.85 6.08 -22.10
CA GLN A 629 2.72 6.55 -21.28
C GLN A 629 1.81 7.52 -22.05
N ILE A 630 2.39 8.49 -22.78
CA ILE A 630 1.63 9.44 -23.58
C ILE A 630 0.89 8.76 -24.74
N ARG A 631 1.55 7.82 -25.44
CA ARG A 631 0.91 7.04 -26.51
C ARG A 631 -0.25 6.20 -25.99
N ASP A 632 -0.09 5.58 -24.83
CA ASP A 632 -1.15 4.82 -24.18
C ASP A 632 -2.35 5.71 -23.80
N MET A 633 -2.10 6.88 -23.19
CA MET A 633 -3.16 7.88 -22.92
C MET A 633 -3.91 8.30 -24.19
N ILE A 634 -3.19 8.56 -25.29
CA ILE A 634 -3.82 8.93 -26.57
C ILE A 634 -4.64 7.77 -27.14
N ALA A 635 -4.14 6.54 -27.05
CA ALA A 635 -4.87 5.34 -27.49
C ALA A 635 -6.18 5.13 -26.69
N HIS A 636 -6.24 5.61 -25.45
CA HIS A 636 -7.44 5.62 -24.61
C HIS A 636 -8.31 6.89 -24.79
N GLY A 637 -7.98 7.73 -25.78
CA GLY A 637 -8.75 8.91 -26.13
C GLY A 637 -8.52 10.13 -25.23
N CYS A 638 -7.51 10.11 -24.36
CA CYS A 638 -7.08 11.32 -23.66
C CYS A 638 -6.42 12.30 -24.62
N THR A 639 -6.83 13.56 -24.51
CA THR A 639 -6.26 14.66 -25.30
C THR A 639 -5.56 15.69 -24.42
N ALA A 640 -5.54 15.51 -23.10
CA ALA A 640 -4.96 16.43 -22.13
C ALA A 640 -4.22 15.67 -21.02
N VAL A 641 -3.22 16.31 -20.44
CA VAL A 641 -2.53 15.85 -19.23
C VAL A 641 -2.35 17.02 -18.26
N THR A 642 -2.05 16.77 -16.99
CA THR A 642 -1.47 17.83 -16.13
C THR A 642 0.04 17.93 -16.35
N LEU A 643 0.62 19.07 -15.94
CA LEU A 643 2.04 19.33 -16.12
C LEU A 643 2.63 20.02 -14.88
N ASN A 644 3.78 19.52 -14.41
CA ASN A 644 4.49 19.98 -13.20
C ASN A 644 5.86 20.57 -13.50
N THR A 645 6.48 20.27 -14.66
CA THR A 645 7.74 20.90 -15.09
C THR A 645 7.56 22.42 -15.16
N GLY A 646 8.35 23.15 -14.35
CA GLY A 646 8.31 24.60 -14.26
C GLY A 646 9.52 25.29 -14.91
N PRO A 647 9.44 26.61 -15.15
CA PRO A 647 10.58 27.37 -15.66
C PRO A 647 11.67 27.52 -14.59
N LYS A 648 12.92 27.67 -15.03
CA LYS A 648 14.06 27.99 -14.16
C LYS A 648 14.02 29.47 -13.83
N ILE A 649 13.96 29.79 -12.54
CA ILE A 649 13.85 31.16 -12.02
C ILE A 649 15.04 31.42 -11.09
N ALA A 650 15.73 32.53 -11.31
CA ALA A 650 16.78 33.01 -10.43
C ALA A 650 16.73 34.53 -10.27
N ASN A 651 17.38 35.00 -9.21
CA ASN A 651 17.59 36.43 -8.95
C ASN A 651 19.08 36.75 -9.14
N VAL A 652 19.38 37.59 -10.13
CA VAL A 652 20.73 38.12 -10.36
C VAL A 652 20.67 39.62 -10.19
N ASP A 653 21.34 40.15 -9.16
CA ASP A 653 21.40 41.58 -8.83
C ASP A 653 20.01 42.26 -8.72
N GLY A 654 19.01 41.55 -8.19
CA GLY A 654 17.64 42.04 -8.04
C GLY A 654 16.79 41.91 -9.30
N GLN A 655 17.28 41.28 -10.37
CA GLN A 655 16.58 41.08 -11.63
C GLN A 655 16.17 39.62 -11.83
N LEU A 656 15.02 39.42 -12.47
CA LEU A 656 14.51 38.10 -12.86
C LEU A 656 15.34 37.53 -14.02
N GLN A 657 16.09 36.47 -13.72
CA GLN A 657 16.59 35.54 -14.73
C GLN A 657 15.57 34.40 -14.85
N TYR A 658 15.09 34.17 -16.08
CA TYR A 658 14.01 33.24 -16.37
C TYR A 658 14.33 32.46 -17.64
N ASP A 659 14.17 31.14 -17.59
CA ASP A 659 14.37 30.21 -18.70
C ASP A 659 13.25 29.14 -18.70
N ASP A 660 12.52 29.07 -19.80
CA ASP A 660 11.39 28.17 -20.04
C ASP A 660 11.57 27.27 -21.26
N ALA A 661 12.81 27.12 -21.75
CA ALA A 661 13.10 26.30 -22.92
C ALA A 661 12.65 24.84 -22.75
N GLU A 662 12.80 24.30 -21.53
CA GLU A 662 12.39 22.95 -21.16
C GLU A 662 10.87 22.78 -21.18
N VAL A 663 10.14 23.75 -20.60
CA VAL A 663 8.67 23.80 -20.61
C VAL A 663 8.15 23.85 -22.05
N LEU A 664 8.71 24.75 -22.88
CA LEU A 664 8.31 24.90 -24.28
C LEU A 664 8.56 23.62 -25.08
N ALA A 665 9.73 23.01 -24.94
CA ALA A 665 10.07 21.78 -25.65
C ALA A 665 9.13 20.63 -25.28
N LEU A 666 8.76 20.50 -24.00
CA LEU A 666 7.82 19.50 -23.54
C LEU A 666 6.41 19.76 -24.07
N LEU A 667 5.90 21.00 -24.02
CA LEU A 667 4.60 21.35 -24.59
C LEU A 667 4.52 21.06 -26.09
N GLN A 668 5.55 21.42 -26.85
CA GLN A 668 5.61 21.12 -28.29
C GLN A 668 5.67 19.62 -28.57
N ARG A 669 6.41 18.86 -27.76
CA ARG A 669 6.46 17.39 -27.87
C ARG A 669 5.07 16.78 -27.63
N LEU A 670 4.43 17.13 -26.51
CA LEU A 670 3.07 16.68 -26.16
C LEU A 670 2.07 17.00 -27.27
N TYR A 671 2.09 18.24 -27.77
CA TYR A 671 1.23 18.65 -28.89
C TYR A 671 1.48 17.84 -30.15
N SER A 672 2.75 17.62 -30.51
CA SER A 672 3.12 16.83 -31.71
C SER A 672 2.73 15.36 -31.62
N MET A 673 2.60 14.83 -30.40
CA MET A 673 2.16 13.44 -30.16
C MET A 673 0.65 13.28 -30.21
N GLY A 674 -0.13 14.34 -29.89
CA GLY A 674 -1.59 14.30 -29.91
C GLY A 674 -2.28 14.87 -28.68
N ILE A 675 -1.52 15.37 -27.69
CA ILE A 675 -2.08 16.07 -26.52
C ILE A 675 -2.39 17.52 -26.92
N THR A 676 -3.61 17.77 -27.39
CA THR A 676 -4.03 19.08 -27.92
C THR A 676 -5.01 19.84 -27.03
N GLY A 677 -5.53 19.20 -25.98
CA GLY A 677 -6.46 19.77 -25.02
C GLY A 677 -5.77 20.68 -23.99
N PRO A 678 -6.55 21.47 -23.21
CA PRO A 678 -5.98 22.34 -22.20
C PRO A 678 -5.30 21.55 -21.06
N ILE A 679 -4.25 22.09 -20.47
CA ILE A 679 -3.41 21.44 -19.46
C ILE A 679 -3.53 22.18 -18.13
N PRO A 680 -4.06 21.55 -17.05
CA PRO A 680 -3.87 22.06 -15.71
C PRO A 680 -2.38 22.09 -15.37
N TYR A 681 -1.84 23.27 -15.11
CA TYR A 681 -0.41 23.53 -14.95
C TYR A 681 -0.08 23.85 -13.48
N TYR A 682 0.58 22.90 -12.80
CA TYR A 682 0.82 22.90 -11.35
C TYR A 682 2.31 22.88 -10.92
N PRO A 683 3.23 23.64 -11.54
CA PRO A 683 4.60 23.77 -11.00
C PRO A 683 4.63 24.57 -9.68
N PRO A 684 5.66 24.42 -8.83
CA PRO A 684 5.82 25.15 -7.58
C PRO A 684 6.28 26.62 -7.76
N ILE A 685 5.59 27.38 -8.62
CA ILE A 685 5.95 28.77 -8.99
C ILE A 685 5.95 29.68 -7.76
N GLU A 686 4.91 29.62 -6.94
CA GLU A 686 4.77 30.51 -5.78
C GLU A 686 5.97 30.40 -4.83
N GLY A 687 6.29 29.17 -4.41
CA GLY A 687 7.42 28.92 -3.50
C GLY A 687 8.75 29.35 -4.10
N THR A 688 8.94 29.10 -5.40
CA THR A 688 10.16 29.48 -6.13
C THR A 688 10.31 31.00 -6.21
N VAL A 689 9.25 31.73 -6.58
CA VAL A 689 9.28 33.20 -6.67
C VAL A 689 9.45 33.82 -5.28
N LYS A 690 8.76 33.32 -4.24
CA LYS A 690 8.94 33.81 -2.85
C LYS A 690 10.38 33.65 -2.36
N ARG A 691 11.04 32.54 -2.70
CA ARG A 691 12.43 32.27 -2.33
C ARG A 691 13.40 33.27 -2.98
N HIS A 692 13.20 33.57 -4.27
CA HIS A 692 14.12 34.44 -5.02
C HIS A 692 13.79 35.93 -4.90
N PHE A 693 12.52 36.29 -4.65
CA PHE A 693 12.01 37.66 -4.64
C PHE A 693 11.04 37.92 -3.48
N PRO A 694 11.45 37.75 -2.21
CA PRO A 694 10.55 37.89 -1.06
C PRO A 694 9.93 39.29 -0.95
N ASP A 695 10.71 40.34 -1.26
CA ASP A 695 10.25 41.74 -1.17
C ASP A 695 9.50 42.24 -2.41
N ASN A 696 9.44 41.44 -3.48
CA ASN A 696 8.82 41.81 -4.75
C ASN A 696 7.99 40.66 -5.37
N PHE A 697 7.43 39.82 -4.51
CA PHE A 697 6.77 38.56 -4.89
C PHE A 697 5.69 38.77 -5.95
N GLU A 698 4.72 39.66 -5.71
CA GLU A 698 3.56 39.84 -6.59
C GLU A 698 3.97 40.23 -8.01
N ALA A 699 4.85 41.23 -8.15
CA ALA A 699 5.29 41.70 -9.45
C ALA A 699 6.06 40.61 -10.22
N MET A 700 6.89 39.82 -9.53
CA MET A 700 7.64 38.74 -10.14
C MET A 700 6.76 37.53 -10.46
N TYR A 701 5.76 37.23 -9.62
CA TYR A 701 4.79 36.18 -9.88
C TYR A 701 3.96 36.51 -11.14
N ILE A 702 3.43 37.74 -11.23
CA ILE A 702 2.71 38.23 -12.42
C ILE A 702 3.60 38.17 -13.66
N GLU A 703 4.86 38.60 -13.57
CA GLU A 703 5.81 38.55 -14.69
C GLU A 703 6.11 37.11 -15.16
N VAL A 704 6.24 36.16 -14.22
CA VAL A 704 6.41 34.73 -14.54
C VAL A 704 5.16 34.18 -15.25
N ILE A 705 3.96 34.43 -14.71
CA ILE A 705 2.70 34.02 -15.35
C ILE A 705 2.57 34.65 -16.75
N ARG A 706 2.94 35.92 -16.92
CA ARG A 706 2.94 36.60 -18.21
C ARG A 706 3.86 35.94 -19.24
N ARG A 707 5.03 35.44 -18.83
CA ARG A 707 5.95 34.71 -19.74
C ARG A 707 5.43 33.33 -20.09
N LEU A 708 4.86 32.62 -19.13
CA LEU A 708 4.21 31.33 -19.38
C LEU A 708 2.99 31.47 -20.30
N GLN A 709 2.22 32.56 -20.17
CA GLN A 709 1.11 32.84 -21.07
C GLN A 709 1.57 33.02 -22.52
N VAL A 710 2.76 33.59 -22.76
CA VAL A 710 3.32 33.68 -24.12
C VAL A 710 3.58 32.29 -24.72
N LEU A 711 3.94 31.29 -23.89
CA LEU A 711 4.03 29.91 -24.35
C LEU A 711 2.62 29.35 -24.62
N SER A 712 1.68 29.52 -23.68
CA SER A 712 0.29 29.07 -23.77
C SER A 712 -0.46 29.57 -25.02
N ASP A 713 -0.13 30.77 -25.51
CA ASP A 713 -0.75 31.41 -26.68
C ASP A 713 -0.21 30.90 -28.03
N ARG A 714 0.78 30.00 -28.06
CA ARG A 714 1.35 29.52 -29.32
C ARG A 714 0.43 28.49 -29.98
N GLU A 715 0.44 28.45 -31.31
CA GLU A 715 -0.35 27.51 -32.11
C GLU A 715 0.18 26.07 -32.04
N ASP A 716 1.45 25.88 -31.66
CA ASP A 716 2.15 24.59 -31.58
C ASP A 716 2.27 24.06 -30.16
N THR A 717 1.46 24.57 -29.23
CA THR A 717 1.42 24.13 -27.83
C THR A 717 -0.02 23.99 -27.34
N PRO A 718 -0.27 23.12 -26.34
CA PRO A 718 -1.55 23.08 -25.64
C PRO A 718 -1.72 24.33 -24.75
N GLN A 719 -2.96 24.74 -24.50
CA GLN A 719 -3.24 25.88 -23.62
C GLN A 719 -3.03 25.51 -22.16
N LEU A 720 -2.34 26.37 -21.41
CA LEU A 720 -2.14 26.22 -19.97
C LEU A 720 -3.34 26.79 -19.19
N MET A 721 -3.80 26.03 -18.21
CA MET A 721 -4.72 26.48 -17.16
C MET A 721 -3.95 26.53 -15.85
N PHE A 722 -3.69 27.74 -15.34
CA PHE A 722 -2.84 27.93 -14.18
C PHE A 722 -3.53 27.40 -12.92
N TYR A 723 -2.88 26.43 -12.27
CA TYR A 723 -3.39 25.75 -11.10
C TYR A 723 -2.52 26.13 -9.88
N PRO A 724 -2.82 27.20 -9.14
CA PRO A 724 -1.93 27.67 -8.08
C PRO A 724 -2.17 26.98 -6.72
N VAL A 725 -3.35 26.41 -6.52
CA VAL A 725 -3.77 25.80 -5.25
C VAL A 725 -4.67 24.61 -5.53
N ASP A 726 -4.32 23.49 -4.92
CA ASP A 726 -5.09 22.25 -4.95
C ASP A 726 -6.13 22.22 -3.81
N GLU A 727 -7.33 21.72 -4.10
CA GLU A 727 -8.43 21.41 -3.17
C GLU A 727 -8.72 22.49 -2.12
N ILE A 728 -9.43 23.55 -2.52
CA ILE A 728 -9.70 24.72 -1.66
C ILE A 728 -10.66 24.45 -0.48
N GLY A 729 -11.29 23.29 -0.43
CA GLY A 729 -12.24 22.90 0.61
C GLY A 729 -11.63 22.26 1.85
N ASN A 730 -10.35 21.86 1.80
CA ASN A 730 -9.70 21.18 2.92
C ASN A 730 -9.48 22.10 4.13
N HIS A 731 -9.08 23.35 3.88
CA HIS A 731 -8.89 24.37 4.91
C HIS A 731 -9.18 25.77 4.35
N ASP A 732 -9.73 26.66 5.17
CA ASP A 732 -10.05 28.04 4.78
C ASP A 732 -8.81 28.80 4.24
N GLU A 733 -7.63 28.53 4.79
CA GLU A 733 -6.35 29.09 4.33
C GLU A 733 -6.01 28.74 2.86
N ARG A 734 -6.41 27.55 2.39
CA ARG A 734 -6.23 27.18 0.97
C ARG A 734 -7.12 28.05 0.08
N GLY A 735 -8.36 28.31 0.50
CA GLY A 735 -9.27 29.22 -0.20
C GLY A 735 -8.76 30.67 -0.22
N GLU A 736 -8.24 31.17 0.90
CA GLU A 736 -7.61 32.50 0.98
C GLU A 736 -6.40 32.61 0.04
N LYS A 737 -5.56 31.57 0.03
CA LYS A 737 -4.41 31.46 -0.87
C LYS A 737 -4.83 31.43 -2.33
N ALA A 738 -5.85 30.65 -2.68
CA ALA A 738 -6.38 30.60 -4.05
C ALA A 738 -6.93 31.96 -4.48
N ASN A 739 -7.73 32.62 -3.62
CA ASN A 739 -8.22 33.98 -3.85
C ASN A 739 -7.07 34.96 -4.14
N TYR A 740 -5.99 34.90 -3.36
CA TYR A 740 -4.83 35.77 -3.57
C TYR A 740 -4.08 35.48 -4.88
N LEU A 741 -3.70 34.22 -5.12
CA LEU A 741 -2.89 33.85 -6.29
C LEU A 741 -3.67 33.94 -7.61
N CYS A 742 -4.94 33.52 -7.63
CA CYS A 742 -5.80 33.69 -8.80
C CYS A 742 -6.07 35.17 -9.10
N GLY A 743 -6.17 36.02 -8.06
CA GLY A 743 -6.23 37.47 -8.23
C GLY A 743 -4.98 38.08 -8.89
N LEU A 744 -3.80 37.49 -8.70
CA LEU A 744 -2.58 37.87 -9.42
C LEU A 744 -2.58 37.34 -10.86
N ILE A 745 -3.01 36.09 -11.07
CA ILE A 745 -3.13 35.48 -12.41
C ILE A 745 -4.08 36.30 -13.29
N GLY A 746 -5.23 36.72 -12.75
CA GLY A 746 -6.22 37.52 -13.47
C GLY A 746 -5.74 38.91 -13.91
N GLN A 747 -4.55 39.36 -13.47
CA GLN A 747 -3.91 40.59 -13.99
C GLN A 747 -3.16 40.36 -15.31
N VAL A 748 -2.95 39.11 -15.72
CA VAL A 748 -2.29 38.75 -16.99
C VAL A 748 -3.37 38.50 -18.04
N PRO A 749 -3.44 39.30 -19.12
CA PRO A 749 -4.42 39.07 -20.19
C PRO A 749 -4.27 37.68 -20.81
N GLY A 750 -5.38 36.95 -20.93
CA GLY A 750 -5.42 35.61 -21.53
C GLY A 750 -5.13 34.47 -20.55
N ALA A 751 -4.54 34.75 -19.39
CA ALA A 751 -4.30 33.73 -18.38
C ALA A 751 -5.61 33.25 -17.75
N VAL A 752 -5.77 31.93 -17.67
CA VAL A 752 -6.95 31.26 -17.11
C VAL A 752 -6.54 30.47 -15.88
N SER A 753 -7.23 30.69 -14.77
CA SER A 753 -7.05 29.95 -13.52
C SER A 753 -7.98 28.74 -13.44
N TYR A 754 -7.44 27.62 -12.98
CA TYR A 754 -8.14 26.36 -12.73
C TYR A 754 -7.98 25.98 -11.26
N ILE A 755 -9.08 25.58 -10.61
CA ILE A 755 -9.09 25.20 -9.19
C ILE A 755 -9.99 23.98 -9.00
N THR A 756 -9.49 22.98 -8.27
CA THR A 756 -10.30 21.86 -7.79
C THR A 756 -11.11 22.26 -6.56
N VAL A 757 -12.40 21.97 -6.60
CA VAL A 757 -13.38 22.35 -5.58
C VAL A 757 -13.96 21.09 -4.96
N ASN A 758 -13.38 20.71 -3.82
CA ASN A 758 -13.75 19.54 -3.02
C ASN A 758 -14.73 19.80 -1.88
N ASN A 759 -15.25 21.02 -1.83
CA ASN A 759 -16.32 21.41 -0.94
C ASN A 759 -17.17 22.50 -1.61
N TYR A 760 -18.46 22.25 -1.80
CA TYR A 760 -19.33 23.20 -2.50
C TYR A 760 -19.41 24.56 -1.80
N ALA A 761 -19.43 24.61 -0.47
CA ALA A 761 -19.47 25.87 0.28
C ALA A 761 -18.17 26.68 0.14
N ALA A 762 -17.02 26.00 0.07
CA ALA A 762 -15.75 26.67 -0.25
C ALA A 762 -15.76 27.25 -1.67
N GLY A 763 -16.32 26.49 -2.61
CA GLY A 763 -16.57 26.97 -3.97
C GLY A 763 -17.50 28.19 -4.01
N GLU A 764 -18.62 28.20 -3.28
CA GLU A 764 -19.50 29.38 -3.20
C GLU A 764 -18.78 30.59 -2.59
N LYS A 765 -17.91 30.36 -1.60
CA LYS A 765 -17.17 31.41 -0.90
C LYS A 765 -16.07 32.04 -1.75
N TRP A 766 -15.34 31.23 -2.53
CA TRP A 766 -14.13 31.64 -3.23
C TRP A 766 -14.23 31.61 -4.76
N GLY A 767 -15.32 31.05 -5.29
CA GLY A 767 -15.53 30.76 -6.72
C GLY A 767 -15.37 31.95 -7.64
N ASP A 768 -15.70 33.15 -7.18
CA ASP A 768 -15.59 34.38 -7.96
C ASP A 768 -14.14 34.72 -8.36
N THR A 769 -13.16 34.14 -7.67
CA THR A 769 -11.74 34.52 -7.77
C THR A 769 -10.95 33.76 -8.82
N PHE A 770 -11.51 32.67 -9.37
CA PHE A 770 -10.88 31.83 -10.39
C PHE A 770 -11.83 31.56 -11.56
N ASP A 771 -11.30 31.19 -12.72
CA ASP A 771 -12.06 31.13 -13.97
C ASP A 771 -12.78 29.78 -14.15
N ILE A 772 -12.11 28.69 -13.82
CA ILE A 772 -12.61 27.32 -13.99
C ILE A 772 -12.84 26.68 -12.63
N TRP A 773 -14.09 26.26 -12.43
CA TRP A 773 -14.51 25.42 -11.32
C TRP A 773 -14.38 23.96 -11.73
N CYS A 774 -13.38 23.25 -11.19
CA CYS A 774 -13.25 21.81 -11.40
C CYS A 774 -13.80 21.04 -10.19
N GLY A 775 -14.95 20.39 -10.34
CA GLY A 775 -15.59 19.69 -9.23
C GLY A 775 -15.12 18.24 -9.09
N ASN A 776 -14.66 17.85 -7.90
CA ASN A 776 -14.33 16.46 -7.54
C ASN A 776 -15.31 15.82 -6.54
N ILE A 777 -16.44 16.49 -6.27
CA ILE A 777 -17.50 16.01 -5.39
C ILE A 777 -18.78 15.69 -6.16
N GLU A 778 -19.68 14.95 -5.52
CA GLU A 778 -21.05 14.84 -5.98
C GLU A 778 -21.83 16.11 -5.62
N TYR A 779 -22.47 16.70 -6.62
CA TYR A 779 -23.35 17.87 -6.43
C TYR A 779 -24.80 17.42 -6.33
N THR A 780 -25.64 18.20 -5.64
CA THR A 780 -27.09 18.13 -5.85
C THR A 780 -27.48 18.85 -7.14
N ALA A 781 -28.68 18.57 -7.67
CA ALA A 781 -29.16 19.24 -8.88
C ALA A 781 -29.23 20.77 -8.70
N GLU A 782 -29.66 21.23 -7.53
CA GLU A 782 -29.71 22.65 -7.17
C GLU A 782 -28.31 23.27 -7.08
N GLN A 783 -27.31 22.54 -6.59
CA GLN A 783 -25.93 23.02 -6.53
C GLN A 783 -25.34 23.18 -7.92
N GLU A 784 -25.54 22.21 -8.81
CA GLU A 784 -25.07 22.33 -10.19
C GLU A 784 -25.82 23.44 -10.95
N GLU A 785 -27.14 23.57 -10.79
CA GLU A 785 -27.90 24.65 -11.41
C GLU A 785 -27.38 26.03 -10.99
N ARG A 786 -27.09 26.21 -9.69
CA ARG A 786 -26.51 27.45 -9.17
C ARG A 786 -25.09 27.70 -9.70
N LEU A 787 -24.27 26.67 -9.79
CA LEU A 787 -22.94 26.76 -10.40
C LEU A 787 -23.04 27.25 -11.84
N LEU A 788 -23.90 26.64 -12.65
CA LEU A 788 -24.08 27.07 -14.05
C LEU A 788 -24.64 28.49 -14.15
N ALA A 789 -25.58 28.86 -13.26
CA ALA A 789 -26.14 30.21 -13.22
C ALA A 789 -25.11 31.28 -12.84
N SER A 790 -24.00 30.92 -12.17
CA SER A 790 -22.89 31.84 -11.88
C SER A 790 -22.11 32.26 -13.13
N GLY A 791 -22.23 31.53 -14.24
CA GLY A 791 -21.50 31.76 -15.48
C GLY A 791 -20.04 31.29 -15.46
N LYS A 792 -19.63 30.53 -14.44
CA LYS A 792 -18.30 29.89 -14.36
C LYS A 792 -18.16 28.78 -15.39
N ARG A 793 -16.95 28.59 -15.90
CA ARG A 793 -16.59 27.38 -16.66
C ARG A 793 -16.53 26.21 -15.70
N TYR A 794 -17.12 25.09 -16.09
CA TYR A 794 -17.27 23.92 -15.22
C TYR A 794 -16.59 22.70 -15.82
N MET A 795 -15.69 22.09 -15.06
CA MET A 795 -15.01 20.83 -15.39
C MET A 795 -15.24 19.80 -14.27
N ARG A 796 -15.04 18.52 -14.59
CA ARG A 796 -15.07 17.42 -13.62
C ARG A 796 -13.67 16.89 -13.34
N TYR A 797 -13.52 16.40 -12.12
CA TYR A 797 -12.38 15.59 -11.69
C TYR A 797 -12.92 14.31 -11.02
N GLY A 798 -12.24 13.19 -11.21
CA GLY A 798 -12.58 11.93 -10.54
C GLY A 798 -11.42 10.93 -10.52
N PRO A 799 -11.56 9.80 -9.80
CA PRO A 799 -10.55 8.75 -9.79
C PRO A 799 -10.58 7.95 -11.10
N ALA A 800 -9.42 7.42 -11.50
CA ALA A 800 -9.28 6.44 -12.59
C ALA A 800 -9.43 4.97 -12.13
N TYR A 801 -9.72 4.77 -10.84
CA TYR A 801 -9.85 3.48 -10.15
C TYR A 801 -11.22 3.43 -9.46
N LEU A 802 -12.20 2.83 -10.12
CA LEU A 802 -13.61 2.82 -9.70
C LEU A 802 -14.07 1.43 -9.26
N TYR A 803 -13.27 0.38 -9.46
CA TYR A 803 -13.63 -1.01 -9.11
C TYR A 803 -14.93 -1.46 -9.76
N SER A 804 -15.21 -0.95 -10.96
CA SER A 804 -16.39 -1.27 -11.74
C SER A 804 -16.23 -0.77 -13.17
N CYS A 805 -16.12 -1.70 -14.12
CA CYS A 805 -16.06 -1.37 -15.55
C CYS A 805 -17.23 -0.47 -15.97
N ARG A 806 -18.44 -0.74 -15.46
CA ARG A 806 -19.64 0.06 -15.73
C ARG A 806 -19.51 1.49 -15.21
N GLN A 807 -19.03 1.70 -13.98
CA GLN A 807 -18.83 3.05 -13.45
C GLN A 807 -17.69 3.77 -14.17
N ALA A 808 -16.61 3.06 -14.51
CA ALA A 808 -15.48 3.59 -15.28
C ALA A 808 -15.90 4.05 -16.68
N ARG A 809 -16.65 3.23 -17.42
CA ARG A 809 -17.25 3.63 -18.70
C ARG A 809 -18.19 4.83 -18.56
N ASN A 810 -19.04 4.84 -17.54
CA ASN A 810 -19.92 5.98 -17.27
C ASN A 810 -19.17 7.28 -16.98
N SER A 811 -17.98 7.18 -16.39
CA SER A 811 -17.21 8.33 -15.94
C SER A 811 -16.64 9.17 -17.09
N SER A 812 -16.45 8.58 -18.27
CA SER A 812 -16.03 9.24 -19.52
C SER A 812 -17.07 9.15 -20.64
N GLY A 813 -18.15 8.37 -20.47
CA GLY A 813 -19.16 8.12 -21.49
C GLY A 813 -20.51 8.80 -21.25
N LEU A 814 -21.61 8.05 -21.43
CA LEU A 814 -22.98 8.61 -21.37
C LEU A 814 -23.27 9.35 -20.05
N GLY A 815 -22.81 8.79 -18.92
CA GLY A 815 -22.96 9.38 -17.58
C GLY A 815 -22.27 10.75 -17.43
N PHE A 816 -21.07 10.91 -17.98
CA PHE A 816 -20.37 12.19 -18.02
C PHE A 816 -20.92 13.13 -19.08
N TYR A 817 -21.23 12.63 -20.28
CA TYR A 817 -21.66 13.46 -21.41
C TYR A 817 -22.99 14.18 -21.13
N ARG A 818 -23.90 13.58 -20.37
CA ARG A 818 -25.14 14.27 -19.95
C ARG A 818 -24.89 15.46 -19.01
N ARG A 819 -23.73 15.52 -18.34
CA ARG A 819 -23.37 16.63 -17.45
C ARG A 819 -23.03 17.84 -18.31
N PRO A 820 -23.25 19.08 -17.84
CA PRO A 820 -22.87 20.29 -18.58
C PRO A 820 -21.37 20.65 -18.47
N ALA A 821 -20.54 19.77 -17.92
CA ALA A 821 -19.10 19.98 -17.79
C ALA A 821 -18.38 19.89 -19.14
N GLU A 822 -17.41 20.77 -19.36
CA GLU A 822 -16.66 20.85 -20.62
C GLU A 822 -15.49 19.86 -20.74
N ALA A 823 -15.01 19.33 -19.62
CA ALA A 823 -13.91 18.35 -19.57
C ALA A 823 -14.00 17.44 -18.33
N MET A 824 -13.42 16.24 -18.43
CA MET A 824 -13.20 15.29 -17.34
C MET A 824 -11.69 15.10 -17.15
N TYR A 825 -11.18 15.29 -15.93
CA TYR A 825 -9.80 14.96 -15.57
C TYR A 825 -9.77 13.82 -14.57
N TYR A 826 -8.87 12.88 -14.77
CA TYR A 826 -8.72 11.73 -13.89
C TYR A 826 -7.49 11.83 -13.00
N TRP A 827 -7.62 11.40 -11.74
CA TRP A 827 -6.52 11.07 -10.86
C TRP A 827 -6.39 9.54 -10.77
N HIS A 828 -5.31 8.92 -11.21
CA HIS A 828 -4.11 9.47 -11.85
C HIS A 828 -3.54 8.42 -12.80
N TYR A 829 -2.70 8.80 -13.78
CA TYR A 829 -2.12 7.83 -14.70
C TYR A 829 -1.28 6.77 -13.96
N GLN A 830 -0.21 7.24 -13.29
CA GLN A 830 0.69 6.45 -12.44
C GLN A 830 1.14 7.29 -11.24
N HIS A 831 0.44 7.20 -10.12
CA HIS A 831 0.86 7.80 -8.85
C HIS A 831 0.87 6.71 -7.77
N ALA A 832 2.05 6.13 -7.54
CA ALA A 832 2.27 5.15 -6.51
C ALA A 832 2.90 5.78 -5.27
N VAL A 833 2.60 5.24 -4.10
CA VAL A 833 3.19 5.62 -2.81
C VAL A 833 3.95 4.40 -2.28
N GLY A 834 5.21 4.26 -2.69
CA GLY A 834 6.00 3.06 -2.39
C GLY A 834 6.11 2.16 -3.61
N ASP A 835 5.89 0.86 -3.44
CA ASP A 835 5.82 -0.11 -4.51
C ASP A 835 4.45 -0.01 -5.21
N PRO A 836 4.39 0.31 -6.52
CA PRO A 836 3.14 0.37 -7.28
C PRO A 836 2.34 -0.93 -7.29
N TYR A 837 2.91 -2.04 -6.83
CA TYR A 837 2.28 -3.34 -6.73
C TYR A 837 1.84 -3.71 -5.31
N ASN A 838 1.83 -2.74 -4.39
CA ASN A 838 1.53 -2.97 -2.98
C ASN A 838 0.81 -1.77 -2.34
N ASP A 839 -0.52 -1.82 -2.32
CA ASP A 839 -1.36 -0.78 -1.71
C ASP A 839 -1.08 -0.49 -0.21
N PHE A 840 -0.26 -1.30 0.47
CA PHE A 840 -0.10 -1.30 1.93
C PHE A 840 1.20 -0.71 2.45
N ASP A 841 2.14 -0.35 1.57
CA ASP A 841 3.42 0.24 1.98
C ASP A 841 3.41 1.78 2.03
N GLY A 842 2.28 2.40 1.65
CA GLY A 842 2.04 3.83 1.71
C GLY A 842 0.94 4.28 2.68
N THR A 843 0.86 5.60 2.91
CA THR A 843 -0.24 6.21 3.69
C THR A 843 -1.60 6.14 2.99
N SER A 844 -1.60 5.95 1.67
CA SER A 844 -2.78 5.68 0.84
C SER A 844 -2.55 4.42 0.02
N ARG A 845 -3.58 3.97 -0.69
CA ARG A 845 -3.43 3.06 -1.84
C ARG A 845 -2.63 3.73 -2.96
N ASP A 846 -2.22 2.94 -3.94
CA ASP A 846 -1.70 3.43 -5.20
C ASP A 846 -2.83 3.89 -6.12
N HIS A 847 -2.56 4.98 -6.86
CA HIS A 847 -3.50 5.62 -7.77
C HIS A 847 -2.99 5.47 -9.21
N CYS A 848 -3.27 4.33 -9.82
CA CYS A 848 -2.80 4.00 -11.16
C CYS A 848 -3.99 3.64 -12.07
N ALA A 849 -4.18 4.41 -13.14
CA ALA A 849 -5.03 4.01 -14.27
C ALA A 849 -4.38 2.84 -15.02
N ALA A 850 -3.06 2.93 -15.22
CA ALA A 850 -2.25 1.86 -15.79
C ALA A 850 -1.00 1.68 -14.92
N TYR A 851 -0.56 0.47 -14.65
CA TYR A 851 0.58 0.19 -13.77
C TYR A 851 1.90 0.21 -14.54
N PRO A 852 3.05 0.50 -13.90
CA PRO A 852 4.35 0.52 -14.57
C PRO A 852 4.87 -0.89 -14.87
N GLY A 853 4.95 -1.30 -16.14
CA GLY A 853 5.54 -2.59 -16.56
C GLY A 853 6.94 -2.45 -17.19
N GLU A 854 7.63 -3.58 -17.35
CA GLU A 854 8.96 -3.64 -17.97
C GLU A 854 8.94 -3.18 -19.44
N ASP A 855 7.96 -3.66 -20.21
CA ASP A 855 7.80 -3.39 -21.64
C ASP A 855 6.88 -2.19 -21.96
N GLY A 856 6.35 -1.52 -20.93
CA GLY A 856 5.40 -0.42 -21.06
C GLY A 856 4.32 -0.45 -19.99
N PRO A 857 3.33 0.47 -20.04
CA PRO A 857 2.21 0.49 -19.11
C PRO A 857 1.39 -0.81 -19.18
N ILE A 858 1.00 -1.32 -18.01
CA ILE A 858 0.07 -2.46 -17.84
C ILE A 858 -1.33 -1.88 -17.65
N PRO A 859 -2.26 -2.04 -18.60
CA PRO A 859 -3.60 -1.48 -18.48
C PRO A 859 -4.41 -2.19 -17.38
N THR A 860 -5.47 -1.54 -16.93
CA THR A 860 -6.43 -2.09 -15.96
C THR A 860 -7.81 -2.24 -16.59
N LEU A 861 -8.69 -3.00 -15.93
CA LEU A 861 -10.10 -3.10 -16.32
C LEU A 861 -10.78 -1.72 -16.39
N ASP A 862 -10.53 -0.85 -15.40
CA ASP A 862 -11.12 0.48 -15.36
C ASP A 862 -10.55 1.39 -16.46
N TRP A 863 -9.26 1.26 -16.80
CA TRP A 863 -8.65 2.07 -17.84
C TRP A 863 -9.18 1.73 -19.24
N GLU A 864 -9.29 0.44 -19.57
CA GLU A 864 -9.95 0.02 -20.81
C GLU A 864 -11.43 0.45 -20.84
N SER A 865 -12.11 0.43 -19.68
CA SER A 865 -13.49 0.90 -19.56
C SER A 865 -13.62 2.42 -19.76
N ILE A 866 -12.64 3.21 -19.31
CA ILE A 866 -12.60 4.65 -19.59
C ILE A 866 -12.49 4.92 -21.09
N ARG A 867 -11.70 4.12 -21.84
CA ARG A 867 -11.66 4.22 -23.32
C ARG A 867 -13.04 3.97 -23.93
N GLU A 868 -13.74 2.92 -23.47
CA GLU A 868 -15.11 2.63 -23.94
C GLU A 868 -16.09 3.78 -23.69
N GLY A 869 -15.92 4.50 -22.58
CA GLY A 869 -16.69 5.70 -22.32
C GLY A 869 -16.33 6.84 -23.28
N VAL A 870 -15.04 7.03 -23.59
CA VAL A 870 -14.64 8.00 -24.63
C VAL A 870 -15.25 7.64 -25.98
N ASP A 871 -15.29 6.36 -26.34
CA ASP A 871 -15.93 5.90 -27.57
C ASP A 871 -17.44 6.20 -27.57
N ASP A 872 -18.15 6.05 -26.45
CA ASP A 872 -19.56 6.50 -26.34
C ASP A 872 -19.71 7.99 -26.73
N MET A 873 -18.80 8.87 -26.29
CA MET A 873 -18.81 10.27 -26.68
C MET A 873 -18.50 10.48 -28.16
N ARG A 874 -17.62 9.65 -28.75
CA ARG A 874 -17.30 9.69 -30.18
C ARG A 874 -18.48 9.24 -31.05
N TYR A 875 -19.26 8.25 -30.61
CA TYR A 875 -20.54 7.90 -31.27
C TYR A 875 -21.52 9.07 -31.22
N ILE A 876 -21.62 9.76 -30.08
CA ILE A 876 -22.48 10.95 -29.97
C ILE A 876 -22.01 12.06 -30.92
N ALA A 877 -20.71 12.35 -30.97
CA ALA A 877 -20.13 13.35 -31.87
C ALA A 877 -20.44 13.01 -33.35
N THR A 878 -20.28 11.74 -33.71
CA THR A 878 -20.57 11.21 -35.06
C THR A 878 -22.05 11.38 -35.42
N LEU A 879 -22.95 11.00 -34.51
CA LEU A 879 -24.40 11.17 -34.69
C LEU A 879 -24.75 12.65 -34.91
N LYS A 880 -24.21 13.55 -34.08
CA LYS A 880 -24.47 15.00 -34.18
C LYS A 880 -23.92 15.61 -35.46
N SER A 881 -22.70 15.23 -35.86
CA SER A 881 -22.06 15.66 -37.12
C SER A 881 -22.93 15.31 -38.33
N LEU A 882 -23.40 14.05 -38.41
CA LEU A 882 -24.26 13.58 -39.49
C LEU A 882 -25.66 14.21 -39.44
N ALA A 883 -26.25 14.37 -38.24
CA ALA A 883 -27.53 15.03 -38.06
C ALA A 883 -27.49 16.47 -38.57
N ALA A 884 -26.46 17.25 -38.20
CA ALA A 884 -26.28 18.63 -38.64
C ALA A 884 -26.17 18.76 -40.17
N ARG A 885 -25.55 17.77 -40.84
CA ARG A 885 -25.51 17.71 -42.30
C ARG A 885 -26.87 17.37 -42.90
N ALA A 886 -27.60 16.41 -42.31
CA ALA A 886 -28.92 16.01 -42.77
C ALA A 886 -30.00 17.10 -42.56
N GLU A 887 -29.87 17.95 -41.53
CA GLU A 887 -30.73 19.12 -41.31
C GLU A 887 -30.69 20.14 -42.45
N GLN A 888 -29.55 20.24 -43.16
CA GLN A 888 -29.39 21.11 -44.34
C GLN A 888 -29.98 20.50 -45.61
N GLY A 889 -30.49 19.27 -45.54
CA GLY A 889 -31.01 18.49 -46.64
C GLY A 889 -32.49 18.72 -46.95
N ASN A 890 -33.08 17.73 -47.63
CA ASN A 890 -34.51 17.69 -47.92
C ASN A 890 -35.34 17.29 -46.68
N ALA A 891 -36.67 17.37 -46.78
CA ALA A 891 -37.58 17.08 -45.66
C ALA A 891 -37.42 15.66 -45.07
N ALA A 892 -37.03 14.67 -45.87
CA ALA A 892 -36.78 13.32 -45.35
C ALA A 892 -35.48 13.26 -44.53
N GLN A 893 -34.41 13.91 -45.00
CA GLN A 893 -33.14 14.01 -44.28
C GLN A 893 -33.31 14.78 -42.96
N GLN A 894 -34.06 15.89 -42.98
CA GLN A 894 -34.42 16.66 -41.79
C GLN A 894 -35.20 15.82 -40.77
N ALA A 895 -36.12 14.97 -41.23
CA ALA A 895 -36.87 14.08 -40.35
C ALA A 895 -35.97 13.00 -39.73
N THR A 896 -35.02 12.44 -40.48
CA THR A 896 -34.03 11.48 -39.97
C THR A 896 -33.12 12.14 -38.92
N ALA A 897 -32.67 13.38 -39.15
CA ALA A 897 -31.90 14.14 -38.17
C ALA A 897 -32.68 14.37 -36.87
N ALA A 898 -33.93 14.84 -36.97
CA ALA A 898 -34.78 15.04 -35.80
C ALA A 898 -35.01 13.74 -35.01
N ALA A 899 -35.19 12.60 -35.69
CA ALA A 899 -35.32 11.31 -35.04
C ALA A 899 -34.03 10.88 -34.30
N ALA A 900 -32.86 11.06 -34.93
CA ALA A 900 -31.58 10.74 -34.32
C ALA A 900 -31.28 11.61 -33.09
N LEU A 901 -31.52 12.92 -33.18
CA LEU A 901 -31.35 13.84 -32.05
C LEU A 901 -32.35 13.57 -30.92
N GLY A 902 -33.58 13.18 -31.26
CA GLY A 902 -34.58 12.74 -30.27
C GLY A 902 -34.18 11.45 -29.55
N GLU A 903 -33.56 10.51 -30.26
CA GLU A 903 -33.04 9.27 -29.64
C GLU A 903 -31.87 9.56 -28.71
N LEU A 904 -30.95 10.43 -29.12
CA LEU A 904 -29.85 10.89 -28.27
C LEU A 904 -30.38 11.52 -26.97
N ASP A 905 -31.38 12.39 -27.06
CA ASP A 905 -32.04 13.01 -25.90
C ASP A 905 -32.68 11.95 -24.98
N ALA A 906 -33.34 10.95 -25.56
CA ALA A 906 -33.95 9.85 -24.82
C ALA A 906 -32.92 8.97 -24.10
N VAL A 907 -31.75 8.72 -24.71
CA VAL A 907 -30.64 8.02 -24.06
C VAL A 907 -30.11 8.87 -22.91
N LEU A 908 -29.75 10.14 -23.14
CA LEU A 908 -29.12 10.96 -22.10
C LEU A 908 -30.06 11.31 -20.91
N SER A 909 -31.37 11.12 -21.07
CA SER A 909 -32.40 11.47 -20.07
C SER A 909 -32.99 10.27 -19.31
N LEU A 910 -32.29 9.13 -19.23
CA LEU A 910 -32.79 7.93 -18.53
C LEU A 910 -33.02 8.11 -17.02
N THR A 911 -32.33 9.05 -16.39
CA THR A 911 -32.45 9.34 -14.95
C THR A 911 -32.24 10.82 -14.70
N ASP A 912 -32.84 11.37 -13.65
CA ASP A 912 -32.58 12.75 -13.20
C ASP A 912 -31.41 12.84 -12.21
N ALA A 913 -30.80 11.70 -11.85
CA ALA A 913 -29.66 11.66 -10.96
C ALA A 913 -28.45 12.43 -11.51
N VAL A 914 -27.79 13.16 -10.63
CA VAL A 914 -26.68 14.08 -10.94
C VAL A 914 -25.34 13.33 -10.96
N ASN A 915 -25.25 12.24 -10.20
CA ASN A 915 -24.08 11.38 -10.16
C ASN A 915 -23.87 10.69 -11.52
N GLN A 916 -22.72 10.94 -12.15
CA GLN A 916 -22.38 10.36 -13.45
C GLN A 916 -22.10 8.86 -13.37
N TYR A 917 -21.59 8.36 -12.24
CA TYR A 917 -21.15 6.97 -12.09
C TYR A 917 -22.32 5.99 -12.02
N SER A 918 -23.45 6.40 -11.43
CA SER A 918 -24.67 5.58 -11.29
C SER A 918 -25.62 5.66 -12.49
N TYR A 919 -25.21 6.30 -13.60
CA TYR A 919 -26.07 6.43 -14.77
C TYR A 919 -26.42 5.04 -15.36
N GLY A 920 -27.72 4.75 -15.43
CA GLY A 920 -28.21 3.45 -15.91
C GLY A 920 -27.94 2.30 -14.93
N GLU A 921 -27.84 2.55 -13.62
CA GLU A 921 -27.70 1.50 -12.59
C GLU A 921 -28.88 0.52 -12.54
N ASP A 922 -30.07 0.96 -12.96
CA ASP A 922 -31.27 0.12 -13.04
C ASP A 922 -31.29 -0.83 -14.25
N LEU A 923 -30.32 -0.70 -15.18
CA LEU A 923 -30.21 -1.52 -16.38
C LEU A 923 -29.21 -2.65 -16.17
N SER A 924 -29.48 -3.82 -16.75
CA SER A 924 -28.45 -4.85 -16.89
C SER A 924 -27.27 -4.34 -17.75
N ASP A 925 -26.15 -5.05 -17.71
CA ASP A 925 -25.00 -4.71 -18.55
C ASP A 925 -25.30 -4.80 -20.05
N GLU A 926 -26.15 -5.74 -20.46
CA GLU A 926 -26.64 -5.86 -21.84
C GLU A 926 -27.57 -4.71 -22.21
N GLU A 927 -28.52 -4.36 -21.34
CA GLU A 927 -29.48 -3.28 -21.59
C GLU A 927 -28.77 -1.93 -21.72
N TYR A 928 -27.71 -1.72 -20.93
CA TYR A 928 -26.88 -0.54 -21.04
C TYR A 928 -25.99 -0.54 -22.27
N ALA A 929 -25.33 -1.65 -22.60
CA ALA A 929 -24.55 -1.76 -23.83
C ALA A 929 -25.43 -1.51 -25.07
N ALA A 930 -26.71 -1.89 -25.01
CA ALA A 930 -27.69 -1.61 -26.06
C ALA A 930 -28.00 -0.10 -26.25
N LEU A 931 -27.67 0.77 -25.28
CA LEU A 931 -27.80 2.22 -25.46
C LEU A 931 -26.88 2.75 -26.58
N ARG A 932 -25.62 2.29 -26.64
CA ARG A 932 -24.71 2.60 -27.77
C ARG A 932 -25.27 2.07 -29.08
N THR A 933 -25.85 0.86 -29.07
CA THR A 933 -26.48 0.24 -30.25
C THR A 933 -27.62 1.08 -30.82
N ARG A 934 -28.46 1.68 -29.96
CA ARG A 934 -29.52 2.61 -30.39
C ARG A 934 -28.94 3.81 -31.14
N LEU A 935 -27.82 4.37 -30.67
CA LEU A 935 -27.15 5.47 -31.37
C LEU A 935 -26.57 5.01 -32.72
N ILE A 936 -25.97 3.81 -32.77
CA ILE A 936 -25.45 3.19 -34.01
C ILE A 936 -26.55 3.06 -35.07
N ASP A 937 -27.73 2.55 -34.71
CA ASP A 937 -28.86 2.40 -35.63
C ASP A 937 -29.25 3.74 -36.28
N HIS A 938 -29.25 4.81 -35.50
CA HIS A 938 -29.54 6.15 -35.99
C HIS A 938 -28.41 6.75 -36.83
N ILE A 939 -27.14 6.46 -36.52
CA ILE A 939 -26.00 6.81 -37.37
C ILE A 939 -26.12 6.13 -38.75
N LEU A 940 -26.44 4.85 -38.79
CA LEU A 940 -26.65 4.10 -40.03
C LEU A 940 -27.82 4.66 -40.85
N ALA A 941 -28.91 5.04 -40.19
CA ALA A 941 -30.05 5.68 -40.83
C ALA A 941 -29.68 7.05 -41.44
N LEU A 942 -28.91 7.87 -40.70
CA LEU A 942 -28.41 9.16 -41.18
C LEU A 942 -27.51 9.02 -42.40
N ARG A 943 -26.56 8.08 -42.37
CA ARG A 943 -25.69 7.79 -43.51
C ARG A 943 -26.47 7.36 -44.74
N THR A 944 -27.44 6.45 -44.56
CA THR A 944 -28.35 6.02 -45.63
C THR A 944 -29.11 7.21 -46.22
N ALA A 945 -29.60 8.13 -45.39
CA ALA A 945 -30.30 9.33 -45.83
C ALA A 945 -29.39 10.34 -46.54
N LEU A 946 -28.11 10.40 -46.19
CA LEU A 946 -27.08 11.22 -46.82
C LEU A 946 -26.46 10.59 -48.07
N ALA A 947 -26.79 9.33 -48.36
CA ALA A 947 -26.22 8.51 -49.44
C ALA A 947 -24.71 8.27 -49.32
N GLU A 948 -24.24 8.03 -48.09
CA GLU A 948 -22.83 7.73 -47.74
C GLU A 948 -22.61 6.32 -47.19
#